data_AF-A0A9E3RMD8-F1
#
_entry.id   AF-A0A9E3RMD8-F1
#
_cell.length_a   1.000
_cell.length_b   1.000
_cell.length_c   1.000
_cell.angle_alpha   90.00
_cell.angle_beta   90.00
_cell.angle_gamma   90.00
#
_symmetry.space_group_name_H-M   'P 1'
#
loop_
_entity.id
_entity.type
_entity.pdbx_description
1 polymer ?
#
loop_
_entity_poly.entity_id
_entity_poly.type
_entity_poly.pdbx_seq_one_letter_code
_entity_poly.pdbx_strand_id
1 'polypeptide(L)'
;MKHLFTLLLITVVFFSEKATAQGQGNIWYFGIYAGLDFNSGSPVVLNNSAMSAFEGCSSIADENGNLLFYTDGMTVWNMNHQVMYNGSGLYGNSSTTQSGVIVPQPGNPDIYYVFTADAQLGTWGLRYSIVDMSLQSGLGEVTDKNIPIYTPTTEKITATAKSYGEYWIMTHQWNNNIFSAYVLDGTGLSASATTTSVGTIMSGSNASTIGYMKFSPDGNRLGYSIDYDLNRVEIFDFDKTTGTVSNSLVLGTNFPGYGPYGFEFSPNSQVVYMANEGLTTPNASHVYQWDLQAGTSSQIIASMVTLGAMNNAGALQLGPDGKIYLVQTNTNYMGVVNDPDVPGSGCNFVQNSIDLSPGGSNYGLPNFVTSFFLQAAFTFDGICFGDSTTFEIVDSSGIDSVLWVFDDPVSGLDSSTEWSPYHIFSSADTFSVQLYYYFQDTLDTAIVDVVIYPHPDTNLGPDTAICLNDVITLDASYPDASYLWMDATTDSTHTASLPGLYYVEVTSVEGCITRDSILITNHPLPVVDLGNDTLICDGQTLTLDVTNSGVLYLWQDGSVNPQFTISSAGLYWAFVTDTNTCSKADSIIVNYVPVPPLNLGVDTAICLNDTLLLSAAYPDVTYLWSNGSTNPDLKVYTTGVYWAQITDTNHCVSTDTFNLSVLPPPPVDLGDEVHFCIGNVATLDASASNAATYFWWDGTTAPTHDVVVPGFYWVETTNSIGCKSWDTVEVFEEPLPVIELGNDTLLCDFASLLLDAGNDSSYHQWQDGSNTATYLVTKEGNYSVKVIDKYGCISTDNIFVETQRTPFTDLGPDSLYCFGDSIRLNASWPEAAYQWNTGSTDPVYFVYMKPGIYRVDLTNQCGTYSDSVYIDFHNCQSCVNVPNVFTPNADGMNDRFTPLYDCNVGKYTLKVFNRWGQQVFESHNIADGWDGRMEGKQQELGTYAWWIEYANMDMPDVMYDLKGYVILLR
;
A
#
# COMPACT_ATOMS: atom_id res chain seq x y z
N MET A 1 -15.45 -30.95 -2.06
CA MET A 1 -14.66 -30.63 -0.84
C MET A 1 -14.22 -29.18 -1.00
N LYS A 2 -14.98 -28.17 -0.57
CA LYS A 2 -15.07 -27.65 0.81
C LYS A 2 -13.72 -27.73 1.54
N HIS A 3 -12.87 -26.74 1.32
CA HIS A 3 -11.84 -26.35 2.27
C HIS A 3 -12.34 -25.08 2.99
N LEU A 4 -12.63 -25.27 4.28
CA LEU A 4 -12.90 -24.24 5.27
C LEU A 4 -11.62 -23.42 5.45
N PHE A 5 -11.66 -22.13 5.15
CA PHE A 5 -10.73 -21.15 5.72
C PHE A 5 -11.41 -20.56 6.95
N THR A 6 -10.78 -20.78 8.10
CA THR A 6 -11.23 -20.31 9.40
C THR A 6 -11.07 -18.79 9.46
N LEU A 7 -12.20 -18.08 9.41
CA LEU A 7 -12.28 -16.63 9.61
C LEU A 7 -12.01 -16.35 11.10
N LEU A 8 -10.85 -15.74 11.41
CA LEU A 8 -10.57 -15.22 12.74
C LEU A 8 -11.36 -13.91 12.89
N LEU A 9 -12.57 -14.02 13.43
CA LEU A 9 -13.41 -12.87 13.75
C LEU A 9 -12.78 -12.14 14.96
N ILE A 10 -12.02 -11.08 14.70
CA ILE A 10 -11.65 -10.12 15.75
C ILE A 10 -12.92 -9.31 16.02
N THR A 11 -13.67 -9.73 17.04
CA THR A 11 -14.77 -8.95 17.61
C THR A 11 -14.14 -7.76 18.32
N VAL A 12 -13.99 -6.63 17.60
CA VAL A 12 -13.77 -5.32 18.22
C VAL A 12 -15.05 -4.99 18.97
N VAL A 13 -15.02 -5.20 20.28
CA VAL A 13 -16.06 -4.73 21.18
C VAL A 13 -15.96 -3.21 21.17
N PHE A 14 -16.86 -2.54 20.44
CA PHE A 14 -17.12 -1.12 20.62
C PHE A 14 -17.62 -0.91 22.05
N PHE A 15 -16.70 -0.62 22.97
CA PHE A 15 -17.05 0.20 24.11
C PHE A 15 -17.32 1.59 23.54
N SER A 16 -18.59 1.98 23.46
CA SER A 16 -18.95 3.38 23.34
C SER A 16 -18.62 4.05 24.67
N GLU A 17 -17.35 4.37 24.89
CA GLU A 17 -17.03 5.46 25.78
C GLU A 17 -17.59 6.72 25.13
N LYS A 18 -18.51 7.38 25.80
CA LYS A 18 -18.98 8.69 25.36
C LYS A 18 -17.76 9.59 25.35
N ALA A 19 -17.36 10.04 24.17
CA ALA A 19 -16.42 11.15 24.03
C ALA A 19 -16.95 12.31 24.88
N THR A 20 -16.17 12.74 25.87
CA THR A 20 -16.44 13.96 26.64
C THR A 20 -16.06 15.14 25.76
N ALA A 21 -17.02 15.70 25.04
CA ALA A 21 -16.80 16.91 24.24
C ALA A 21 -16.43 18.13 25.13
N GLN A 22 -15.90 19.21 24.56
CA GLN A 22 -15.72 20.51 25.24
C GLN A 22 -17.09 21.19 25.48
N GLY A 23 -17.88 20.69 26.43
CA GLY A 23 -19.28 21.10 26.62
C GLY A 23 -19.51 22.52 27.19
N GLN A 24 -18.46 23.24 27.59
CA GLN A 24 -18.59 24.51 28.34
C GLN A 24 -19.35 25.61 27.57
N GLY A 25 -19.31 25.56 26.24
CA GLY A 25 -20.02 26.47 25.34
C GLY A 25 -21.41 25.99 24.90
N ASN A 26 -21.93 24.86 25.40
CA ASN A 26 -23.13 24.21 24.84
C ASN A 26 -24.46 24.83 25.24
N ILE A 27 -24.52 25.59 26.34
CA ILE A 27 -25.76 26.19 26.80
C ILE A 27 -25.68 27.71 26.74
N TRP A 28 -26.56 28.30 25.95
CA TRP A 28 -26.63 29.73 25.70
C TRP A 28 -27.86 30.31 26.36
N TYR A 29 -27.69 31.41 27.10
CA TYR A 29 -28.79 32.22 27.61
C TYR A 29 -28.55 33.67 27.26
N PHE A 30 -29.49 34.32 26.58
CA PHE A 30 -29.31 35.67 26.03
C PHE A 30 -30.65 36.36 25.78
N GLY A 31 -30.58 37.66 25.44
CA GLY A 31 -31.73 38.44 25.00
C GLY A 31 -32.89 38.45 25.99
N ILE A 32 -34.11 38.24 25.48
CA ILE A 32 -35.37 38.34 26.22
C ILE A 32 -35.90 36.94 26.47
N TYR A 33 -35.58 36.38 27.65
CA TYR A 33 -36.03 35.06 28.10
C TYR A 33 -35.73 33.90 27.13
N ALA A 34 -34.65 34.01 26.34
CA ALA A 34 -34.28 33.04 25.32
C ALA A 34 -32.99 32.27 25.68
N GLY A 35 -32.81 31.12 25.04
CA GLY A 35 -31.58 30.34 25.10
C GLY A 35 -31.50 29.26 24.01
N LEU A 36 -30.34 28.62 23.89
CA LEU A 36 -30.07 27.50 22.98
C LEU A 36 -29.29 26.40 23.70
N ASP A 37 -29.58 25.14 23.38
CA ASP A 37 -28.88 23.94 23.83
C ASP A 37 -28.29 23.19 22.64
N PHE A 38 -26.96 23.02 22.62
CA PHE A 38 -26.21 22.37 21.55
C PHE A 38 -25.85 20.91 21.84
N ASN A 39 -26.23 20.34 23.00
CA ASN A 39 -25.83 18.98 23.40
C ASN A 39 -26.30 17.87 22.44
N SER A 40 -27.27 18.16 21.57
CA SER A 40 -27.76 17.22 20.57
C SER A 40 -26.96 17.22 19.25
N GLY A 41 -25.96 18.10 19.12
CA GLY A 41 -25.26 18.37 17.85
C GLY A 41 -25.99 19.36 16.94
N SER A 42 -27.14 19.88 17.37
CA SER A 42 -27.88 20.97 16.71
C SER A 42 -28.58 21.82 17.78
N PRO A 43 -28.77 23.12 17.53
CA PRO A 43 -29.35 24.03 18.52
C PRO A 43 -30.82 23.70 18.80
N VAL A 44 -31.14 23.46 20.07
CA VAL A 44 -32.50 23.32 20.59
C VAL A 44 -32.88 24.57 21.37
N VAL A 45 -34.02 25.18 21.04
CA VAL A 45 -34.46 26.43 21.69
C VAL A 45 -34.89 26.19 23.14
N LEU A 46 -34.38 27.03 24.05
CA LEU A 46 -34.72 27.08 25.46
C LEU A 46 -35.56 28.32 25.76
N ASN A 47 -36.62 28.18 26.55
CA ASN A 47 -37.57 29.25 26.90
C ASN A 47 -37.72 29.45 28.43
N ASN A 48 -36.75 28.96 29.19
CA ASN A 48 -36.73 28.96 30.66
C ASN A 48 -35.76 29.99 31.26
N SER A 49 -35.10 30.81 30.43
CA SER A 49 -34.20 31.86 30.89
C SER A 49 -34.92 32.83 31.83
N ALA A 50 -34.30 33.16 32.96
CA ALA A 50 -34.77 34.23 33.85
C ALA A 50 -34.22 35.63 33.48
N MET A 51 -33.36 35.72 32.47
CA MET A 51 -32.68 36.96 32.07
C MET A 51 -33.45 37.71 30.98
N SER A 52 -33.40 39.04 31.06
CA SER A 52 -33.80 39.95 29.99
C SER A 52 -32.67 40.96 29.76
N ALA A 53 -31.64 40.56 29.01
CA ALA A 53 -30.49 41.38 28.70
C ALA A 53 -30.74 42.24 27.45
N PHE A 54 -30.29 43.50 27.47
CA PHE A 54 -30.39 44.39 26.32
C PHE A 54 -29.27 44.10 25.32
N GLU A 55 -28.04 44.00 25.82
CA GLU A 55 -26.83 43.73 25.02
C GLU A 55 -26.08 42.51 25.56
N GLY A 56 -24.86 42.68 26.07
CA GLY A 56 -23.98 41.59 26.46
C GLY A 56 -24.54 40.71 27.57
N CYS A 57 -24.14 39.44 27.52
CA CYS A 57 -24.37 38.45 28.55
C CYS A 57 -23.26 37.38 28.48
N SER A 58 -23.28 36.43 29.40
CA SER A 58 -22.44 35.23 29.36
C SER A 58 -23.16 34.04 29.99
N SER A 59 -22.87 32.84 29.52
CA SER A 59 -23.28 31.58 30.14
C SER A 59 -22.09 30.64 30.21
N ILE A 60 -22.17 29.65 31.09
CA ILE A 60 -21.16 28.60 31.18
C ILE A 60 -21.84 27.27 31.53
N ALA A 61 -21.43 26.21 30.85
CA ALA A 61 -21.74 24.83 31.19
C ALA A 61 -20.49 24.11 31.71
N ASP A 62 -20.67 22.94 32.33
CA ASP A 62 -19.58 22.03 32.62
C ASP A 62 -19.07 21.35 31.34
N GLU A 63 -17.98 20.58 31.46
CA GLU A 63 -17.41 19.81 30.35
C GLU A 63 -18.40 18.81 29.74
N ASN A 64 -19.44 18.39 30.48
CA ASN A 64 -20.47 17.50 29.98
C ASN A 64 -21.64 18.25 29.30
N GLY A 65 -21.56 19.57 29.20
CA GLY A 65 -22.59 20.41 28.60
C GLY A 65 -23.80 20.70 29.51
N ASN A 66 -23.69 20.45 30.82
CA ASN A 66 -24.72 20.83 31.78
C ASN A 66 -24.54 22.29 32.19
N LEU A 67 -25.61 23.08 32.14
CA LEU A 67 -25.60 24.47 32.60
C LEU A 67 -25.14 24.58 34.06
N LEU A 68 -24.19 25.48 34.32
CA LEU A 68 -23.78 25.85 35.68
C LEU A 68 -24.46 27.16 36.09
N PHE A 69 -24.21 28.25 35.34
CA PHE A 69 -24.80 29.56 35.59
C PHE A 69 -24.65 30.51 34.39
N TYR A 70 -25.32 31.66 34.44
CA TYR A 70 -25.26 32.71 33.41
C TYR A 70 -25.48 34.10 34.02
N THR A 71 -25.13 35.15 33.29
CA THR A 71 -25.16 36.54 33.78
C THR A 71 -25.39 37.56 32.66
N ASP A 72 -25.99 38.70 33.01
CA ASP A 72 -26.09 39.91 32.18
C ASP A 72 -25.01 40.96 32.53
N GLY A 73 -24.03 40.59 33.38
CA GLY A 73 -23.01 41.48 33.92
C GLY A 73 -23.41 42.22 35.21
N MET A 74 -24.69 42.19 35.59
CA MET A 74 -25.20 42.81 36.83
C MET A 74 -25.74 41.78 37.83
N THR A 75 -26.30 40.68 37.32
CA THR A 75 -26.89 39.60 38.08
C THR A 75 -26.40 38.25 37.56
N VAL A 76 -26.09 37.32 38.45
CA VAL A 76 -25.74 35.93 38.15
C VAL A 76 -26.93 35.03 38.53
N TRP A 77 -27.37 34.19 37.60
CA TRP A 77 -28.40 33.17 37.81
C TRP A 77 -27.78 31.78 37.75
N ASN A 78 -28.15 30.92 38.68
CA ASN A 78 -27.71 29.52 38.71
C ASN A 78 -28.46 28.65 37.70
N MET A 79 -28.09 27.37 37.63
CA MET A 79 -28.69 26.38 36.73
C MET A 79 -30.22 26.21 36.89
N ASN A 80 -30.80 26.59 38.03
CA ASN A 80 -32.24 26.55 38.28
C ASN A 80 -32.95 27.86 37.91
N HIS A 81 -32.27 28.76 37.20
CA HIS A 81 -32.76 30.09 36.80
C HIS A 81 -33.14 30.99 37.98
N GLN A 82 -32.56 30.73 39.15
CA GLN A 82 -32.71 31.57 40.33
C GLN A 82 -31.49 32.48 40.47
N VAL A 83 -31.66 33.69 41.01
CA VAL A 83 -30.52 34.55 41.32
C VAL A 83 -29.59 33.78 42.27
N MET A 84 -28.33 33.61 41.86
CA MET A 84 -27.31 32.91 42.63
C MET A 84 -27.11 33.61 43.98
N TYR A 85 -26.72 32.87 45.02
CA TYR A 85 -26.49 33.49 46.32
C TYR A 85 -25.38 34.56 46.20
N ASN A 86 -25.65 35.75 46.74
CA ASN A 86 -24.84 36.94 46.54
C ASN A 86 -24.62 37.30 45.04
N GLY A 87 -25.46 36.84 44.13
CA GLY A 87 -25.30 36.99 42.68
C GLY A 87 -25.74 38.32 42.08
N SER A 88 -26.37 39.22 42.83
CA SER A 88 -26.83 40.52 42.33
C SER A 88 -25.89 41.68 42.71
N GLY A 89 -25.98 42.79 41.97
CA GLY A 89 -25.21 44.00 42.26
C GLY A 89 -23.76 43.93 41.81
N LEU A 90 -23.48 43.17 40.74
CA LEU A 90 -22.21 43.26 40.05
C LEU A 90 -22.11 44.63 39.35
N TYR A 91 -20.90 45.16 39.24
CA TYR A 91 -20.61 46.48 38.66
C TYR A 91 -20.31 46.44 37.16
N GLY A 92 -20.89 45.47 36.45
CA GLY A 92 -21.08 45.56 35.00
C GLY A 92 -22.37 46.31 34.64
N ASN A 93 -22.78 46.23 33.38
CA ASN A 93 -24.03 46.80 32.91
C ASN A 93 -24.64 45.93 31.80
N SER A 94 -25.96 45.74 31.83
CA SER A 94 -26.68 44.99 30.79
C SER A 94 -26.73 45.68 29.42
N SER A 95 -26.33 46.96 29.37
CA SER A 95 -26.11 47.76 28.17
C SER A 95 -24.62 47.97 27.89
N THR A 96 -23.79 46.99 28.24
CA THR A 96 -22.41 46.90 27.77
C THR A 96 -22.37 45.85 26.67
N THR A 97 -21.73 46.18 25.54
CA THR A 97 -21.61 45.31 24.36
C THR A 97 -21.13 43.89 24.73
N GLN A 98 -20.06 43.80 25.52
CA GLN A 98 -19.59 42.56 26.17
C GLN A 98 -19.63 42.75 27.69
N SER A 99 -20.82 42.67 28.28
CA SER A 99 -21.06 42.94 29.71
C SER A 99 -20.34 41.97 30.66
N GLY A 100 -20.09 40.74 30.20
CA GLY A 100 -19.45 39.68 30.97
C GLY A 100 -18.55 38.79 30.12
N VAL A 101 -17.63 38.08 30.78
CA VAL A 101 -17.09 36.78 30.31
C VAL A 101 -16.84 35.90 31.52
N ILE A 102 -17.25 34.63 31.44
CA ILE A 102 -17.07 33.65 32.52
C ILE A 102 -15.89 32.75 32.16
N VAL A 103 -14.93 32.63 33.07
CA VAL A 103 -13.71 31.85 32.83
C VAL A 103 -13.46 30.93 34.02
N PRO A 104 -13.33 29.60 33.82
CA PRO A 104 -12.99 28.68 34.90
C PRO A 104 -11.59 28.97 35.43
N GLN A 105 -11.37 28.78 36.73
CA GLN A 105 -10.04 28.81 37.30
C GLN A 105 -9.31 27.52 36.95
N PRO A 106 -8.13 27.59 36.31
CA PRO A 106 -7.39 26.40 35.99
C PRO A 106 -7.03 25.53 37.20
N GLY A 107 -7.14 24.22 37.06
CA GLY A 107 -6.84 23.26 38.13
C GLY A 107 -7.84 23.25 39.29
N ASN A 108 -8.94 24.01 39.20
CA ASN A 108 -10.02 23.97 40.18
C ASN A 108 -11.40 23.92 39.48
N PRO A 109 -12.08 22.76 39.45
CA PRO A 109 -13.33 22.60 38.70
C PRO A 109 -14.51 23.36 39.32
N ASP A 110 -14.39 23.84 40.56
CA ASP A 110 -15.50 24.50 41.27
C ASP A 110 -15.41 26.04 41.20
N ILE A 111 -14.28 26.63 40.80
CA ILE A 111 -14.08 28.07 40.86
C ILE A 111 -14.14 28.71 39.48
N TYR A 112 -14.93 29.78 39.36
CA TYR A 112 -15.12 30.53 38.13
C TYR A 112 -14.99 32.03 38.37
N TYR A 113 -14.32 32.72 37.45
CA TYR A 113 -14.21 34.17 37.42
C TYR A 113 -15.25 34.76 36.48
N VAL A 114 -16.03 35.72 36.99
CA VAL A 114 -16.98 36.52 36.20
C VAL A 114 -16.36 37.90 36.01
N PHE A 115 -15.77 38.13 34.84
CA PHE A 115 -15.25 39.46 34.46
C PHE A 115 -16.38 40.31 33.94
N THR A 116 -16.45 41.57 34.34
CA THR A 116 -17.50 42.51 33.94
C THR A 116 -16.92 43.85 33.52
N ALA A 117 -17.48 44.45 32.48
CA ALA A 117 -17.17 45.81 32.03
C ALA A 117 -18.36 46.74 32.23
N ASP A 118 -18.07 48.02 32.48
CA ASP A 118 -19.08 49.08 32.62
C ASP A 118 -19.42 49.70 31.26
N ALA A 119 -20.64 50.24 31.12
CA ALA A 119 -21.12 50.81 29.86
C ALA A 119 -20.55 52.21 29.62
N GLN A 120 -20.11 52.48 28.39
CA GLN A 120 -19.78 53.81 27.87
C GLN A 120 -18.95 54.70 28.82
N LEU A 121 -17.86 54.15 29.37
CA LEU A 121 -16.95 54.82 30.32
C LEU A 121 -17.56 55.09 31.70
N GLY A 122 -18.48 54.23 32.14
CA GLY A 122 -18.96 54.24 33.51
C GLY A 122 -17.83 54.14 34.53
N THR A 123 -18.10 54.59 35.75
CA THR A 123 -17.07 54.79 36.77
C THR A 123 -16.38 53.51 37.24
N TRP A 124 -16.95 52.34 36.96
CA TRP A 124 -16.50 51.07 37.53
C TRP A 124 -15.42 50.35 36.72
N GLY A 125 -15.35 50.58 35.39
CA GLY A 125 -14.37 49.98 34.48
C GLY A 125 -14.44 48.44 34.43
N LEU A 126 -13.28 47.80 34.26
CA LEU A 126 -13.12 46.34 34.28
C LEU A 126 -12.97 45.82 35.70
N ARG A 127 -13.77 44.79 36.04
CA ARG A 127 -13.76 44.11 37.34
C ARG A 127 -13.92 42.61 37.18
N TYR A 128 -13.68 41.87 38.26
CA TYR A 128 -14.08 40.46 38.35
C TYR A 128 -14.79 40.16 39.66
N SER A 129 -15.56 39.07 39.66
CA SER A 129 -16.13 38.42 40.84
C SER A 129 -15.81 36.93 40.77
N ILE A 130 -15.74 36.25 41.91
CA ILE A 130 -15.47 34.81 41.98
C ILE A 130 -16.76 34.09 42.35
N VAL A 131 -17.09 33.06 41.59
CA VAL A 131 -18.17 32.10 41.85
C VAL A 131 -17.55 30.79 42.30
N ASP A 132 -18.01 30.27 43.43
CA ASP A 132 -17.65 28.95 43.94
C ASP A 132 -18.86 28.02 43.83
N MET A 133 -18.78 27.07 42.90
CA MET A 133 -19.80 26.08 42.58
C MET A 133 -19.89 24.96 43.61
N SER A 134 -18.90 24.76 44.48
CA SER A 134 -18.95 23.78 45.57
C SER A 134 -19.95 24.19 46.67
N LEU A 135 -20.32 25.47 46.71
CA LEU A 135 -21.25 26.03 47.68
C LEU A 135 -22.71 25.87 47.26
N GLN A 136 -23.62 26.11 48.20
CA GLN A 136 -25.07 26.04 48.00
C GLN A 136 -25.56 24.73 47.37
N SER A 137 -24.91 23.60 47.72
CA SER A 137 -25.20 22.27 47.18
C SER A 137 -25.09 22.18 45.65
N GLY A 138 -24.07 22.80 45.05
CA GLY A 138 -23.85 22.78 43.60
C GLY A 138 -24.54 23.91 42.83
N LEU A 139 -25.27 24.81 43.53
CA LEU A 139 -25.95 25.95 42.90
C LEU A 139 -25.10 27.22 42.83
N GLY A 140 -23.91 27.19 43.45
CA GLY A 140 -22.95 28.28 43.42
C GLY A 140 -23.27 29.46 44.32
N GLU A 141 -22.22 30.18 44.70
CA GLU A 141 -22.27 31.44 45.44
C GLU A 141 -21.17 32.39 44.94
N VAL A 142 -21.48 33.69 44.83
CA VAL A 142 -20.46 34.71 44.57
C VAL A 142 -19.73 35.04 45.87
N THR A 143 -18.49 34.55 46.03
CA THR A 143 -17.70 34.69 47.26
C THR A 143 -16.98 36.02 47.36
N ASP A 144 -16.37 36.45 46.24
CA ASP A 144 -15.69 37.72 46.10
C ASP A 144 -16.35 38.52 44.98
N LYS A 145 -16.64 39.80 45.22
CA LYS A 145 -17.47 40.59 44.32
C LYS A 145 -16.83 41.92 43.95
N ASN A 146 -16.90 42.27 42.66
CA ASN A 146 -16.54 43.57 42.11
C ASN A 146 -15.08 43.98 42.40
N ILE A 147 -14.15 43.03 42.36
CA ILE A 147 -12.72 43.30 42.54
C ILE A 147 -12.20 44.13 41.35
N PRO A 148 -11.64 45.33 41.59
CA PRO A 148 -11.21 46.22 40.52
C PRO A 148 -9.98 45.69 39.77
N ILE A 149 -10.00 45.78 38.43
CA ILE A 149 -8.83 45.50 37.57
C ILE A 149 -8.29 46.81 36.97
N TYR A 150 -9.11 47.51 36.16
CA TYR A 150 -8.67 48.72 35.46
C TYR A 150 -9.84 49.67 35.14
N THR A 151 -9.59 50.98 35.16
CA THR A 151 -10.56 52.00 34.72
C THR A 151 -9.82 53.26 34.22
N PRO A 152 -10.30 53.95 33.17
CA PRO A 152 -11.44 53.59 32.32
C PRO A 152 -11.07 52.58 31.22
N THR A 153 -11.98 51.66 30.92
CA THR A 153 -11.90 50.71 29.79
C THR A 153 -12.99 51.00 28.77
N THR A 154 -12.88 50.42 27.57
CA THR A 154 -14.01 50.29 26.65
C THR A 154 -14.93 49.15 27.09
N GLU A 155 -15.98 48.89 26.31
CA GLU A 155 -16.93 47.78 26.55
C GLU A 155 -16.41 46.42 26.08
N LYS A 156 -15.12 46.33 25.73
CA LYS A 156 -14.49 45.16 25.11
C LYS A 156 -13.78 44.31 26.15
N ILE A 157 -14.28 43.10 26.32
CA ILE A 157 -13.66 42.03 27.11
C ILE A 157 -13.79 40.70 26.38
N THR A 158 -12.70 39.94 26.31
CA THR A 158 -12.70 38.60 25.73
C THR A 158 -11.63 37.73 26.38
N ALA A 159 -11.72 36.43 26.19
CA ALA A 159 -10.76 35.49 26.75
C ALA A 159 -10.45 34.36 25.78
N THR A 160 -9.24 33.82 25.87
CA THR A 160 -8.80 32.62 25.13
C THR A 160 -7.80 31.84 25.95
N ALA A 161 -7.59 30.56 25.66
CA ALA A 161 -6.53 29.78 26.27
C ALA A 161 -5.15 30.37 25.93
N LYS A 162 -4.30 30.53 26.94
CA LYS A 162 -2.88 30.88 26.80
C LYS A 162 -2.04 29.62 26.54
N SER A 163 -2.21 28.65 27.42
CA SER A 163 -1.56 27.35 27.44
C SER A 163 -2.46 26.40 28.26
N TYR A 164 -2.11 25.11 28.38
CA TYR A 164 -2.99 24.19 29.10
C TYR A 164 -3.19 24.60 30.56
N GLY A 165 -4.43 24.96 30.92
CA GLY A 165 -4.75 25.46 32.26
C GLY A 165 -4.27 26.89 32.52
N GLU A 166 -4.23 27.76 31.52
CA GLU A 166 -4.08 29.20 31.70
C GLU A 166 -4.93 29.95 30.67
N TYR A 167 -5.55 31.05 31.07
CA TYR A 167 -6.35 31.88 30.17
C TYR A 167 -5.78 33.29 30.05
N TRP A 168 -5.80 33.84 28.84
CA TRP A 168 -5.68 35.27 28.61
C TRP A 168 -7.03 35.95 28.78
N ILE A 169 -7.06 37.02 29.55
CA ILE A 169 -8.19 37.95 29.66
C ILE A 169 -7.77 39.26 29.02
N MET A 170 -8.45 39.63 27.93
CA MET A 170 -8.09 40.79 27.11
C MET A 170 -9.12 41.90 27.26
N THR A 171 -8.64 43.13 27.43
CA THR A 171 -9.46 44.35 27.34
C THR A 171 -8.73 45.45 26.58
N HIS A 172 -9.48 46.49 26.17
CA HIS A 172 -8.93 47.69 25.55
C HIS A 172 -9.16 48.91 26.43
N GLN A 173 -8.11 49.70 26.66
CA GLN A 173 -8.19 50.89 27.50
C GLN A 173 -8.85 52.06 26.74
N TRP A 174 -9.40 53.04 27.46
CA TRP A 174 -10.02 54.20 26.81
C TRP A 174 -9.00 55.28 26.40
N ASN A 175 -9.29 55.98 25.29
CA ASN A 175 -8.58 57.17 24.80
C ASN A 175 -7.09 56.94 24.49
N ASN A 176 -6.77 55.73 24.05
CA ASN A 176 -5.47 55.30 23.55
C ASN A 176 -5.69 54.10 22.61
N ASN A 177 -4.61 53.43 22.20
CA ASN A 177 -4.66 52.19 21.42
C ASN A 177 -4.00 51.03 22.19
N ILE A 178 -4.23 50.96 23.51
CA ILE A 178 -3.59 50.02 24.42
C ILE A 178 -4.51 48.83 24.71
N PHE A 179 -4.05 47.66 24.31
CA PHE A 179 -4.56 46.38 24.76
C PHE A 179 -3.91 45.97 26.07
N SER A 180 -4.69 45.35 26.97
CA SER A 180 -4.19 44.83 28.25
C SER A 180 -4.59 43.36 28.39
N ALA A 181 -3.59 42.47 28.39
CA ALA A 181 -3.74 41.03 28.51
C ALA A 181 -3.32 40.56 29.91
N TYR A 182 -4.25 40.03 30.69
CA TYR A 182 -4.00 39.44 32.01
C TYR A 182 -4.00 37.91 31.91
N VAL A 183 -3.15 37.24 32.67
CA VAL A 183 -3.19 35.76 32.80
C VAL A 183 -4.10 35.40 33.97
N LEU A 184 -4.99 34.43 33.77
CA LEU A 184 -5.66 33.68 34.84
C LEU A 184 -5.07 32.27 34.87
N ASP A 185 -4.46 31.91 35.99
CA ASP A 185 -3.86 30.58 36.23
C ASP A 185 -4.45 29.92 37.48
N GLY A 186 -3.92 28.77 37.88
CA GLY A 186 -4.43 28.04 39.06
C GLY A 186 -4.26 28.74 40.41
N THR A 187 -3.51 29.85 40.46
CA THR A 187 -3.40 30.72 41.64
C THR A 187 -4.32 31.95 41.59
N GLY A 188 -4.96 32.21 40.45
CA GLY A 188 -5.88 33.32 40.23
C GLY A 188 -5.41 34.29 39.15
N LEU A 189 -6.00 35.49 39.13
CA LEU A 189 -5.68 36.52 38.13
C LEU A 189 -4.34 37.20 38.44
N SER A 190 -3.49 37.33 37.43
CA SER A 190 -2.23 38.06 37.50
C SER A 190 -2.42 39.54 37.95
N ALA A 191 -1.48 40.04 38.77
CA ALA A 191 -1.55 41.39 39.32
C ALA A 191 -1.27 42.51 38.30
N SER A 192 -0.67 42.19 37.15
CA SER A 192 -0.31 43.14 36.09
C SER A 192 -0.54 42.54 34.71
N ALA A 193 -1.05 43.35 33.78
CA ALA A 193 -1.21 42.95 32.39
C ALA A 193 0.07 43.12 31.56
N THR A 194 0.21 42.28 30.53
CA THR A 194 1.00 42.63 29.34
C THR A 194 0.23 43.70 28.56
N THR A 195 0.83 44.87 28.35
CA THR A 195 0.21 45.96 27.60
C THR A 195 0.88 46.19 26.26
N THR A 196 0.09 46.32 25.20
CA THR A 196 0.61 46.60 23.84
C THR A 196 -0.12 47.79 23.20
N SER A 197 0.62 48.74 22.64
CA SER A 197 0.08 49.92 21.95
C SER A 197 0.09 49.74 20.43
N VAL A 198 -1.05 49.42 19.83
CA VAL A 198 -1.16 49.12 18.39
C VAL A 198 -2.59 49.37 17.89
N GLY A 199 -2.74 49.70 16.61
CA GLY A 199 -4.05 49.93 15.99
C GLY A 199 -4.67 51.29 16.29
N THR A 200 -5.98 51.40 16.04
CA THR A 200 -6.74 52.65 16.20
C THR A 200 -6.80 53.14 17.65
N ILE A 201 -6.62 54.45 17.82
CA ILE A 201 -6.84 55.14 19.09
C ILE A 201 -8.35 55.28 19.31
N MET A 202 -8.92 54.49 20.22
CA MET A 202 -10.34 54.56 20.59
C MET A 202 -10.60 55.81 21.43
N SER A 203 -11.05 56.87 20.77
CA SER A 203 -11.30 58.20 21.32
C SER A 203 -12.53 58.82 20.65
N GLY A 204 -12.98 59.98 21.12
CA GLY A 204 -14.18 60.65 20.60
C GLY A 204 -15.34 60.58 21.58
N SER A 205 -16.55 60.34 21.08
CA SER A 205 -17.71 60.13 21.97
C SER A 205 -17.60 58.82 22.73
N ASN A 206 -18.29 58.73 23.87
CA ASN A 206 -18.33 57.49 24.65
C ASN A 206 -18.90 56.30 23.84
N ALA A 207 -19.64 56.56 22.76
CA ALA A 207 -20.17 55.52 21.89
C ALA A 207 -19.06 54.78 21.12
N SER A 208 -17.87 55.36 20.94
CA SER A 208 -16.70 54.67 20.37
C SER A 208 -16.12 53.58 21.27
N THR A 209 -16.70 53.34 22.45
CA THR A 209 -16.40 52.15 23.26
C THR A 209 -17.12 50.89 22.79
N ILE A 210 -18.25 51.06 22.08
CA ILE A 210 -19.17 50.00 21.63
C ILE A 210 -18.52 49.14 20.55
N GLY A 211 -18.89 47.86 20.52
CA GLY A 211 -18.47 46.86 19.55
C GLY A 211 -17.74 45.68 20.19
N TYR A 212 -17.82 44.53 19.55
CA TYR A 212 -17.22 43.27 20.02
C TYR A 212 -15.71 43.24 19.80
N MET A 213 -15.02 42.53 20.68
CA MET A 213 -13.65 42.08 20.50
C MET A 213 -13.60 40.56 20.72
N LYS A 214 -12.95 39.85 19.81
CA LYS A 214 -12.85 38.38 19.85
C LYS A 214 -11.45 37.93 19.44
N PHE A 215 -10.94 36.91 20.11
CA PHE A 215 -9.86 36.12 19.57
C PHE A 215 -10.37 35.24 18.43
N SER A 216 -9.50 34.83 17.51
CA SER A 216 -9.77 33.70 16.63
C SER A 216 -9.84 32.39 17.45
N PRO A 217 -10.55 31.34 16.98
CA PRO A 217 -10.57 30.04 17.64
C PRO A 217 -9.18 29.47 17.91
N ASP A 218 -8.29 29.58 16.93
CA ASP A 218 -6.88 29.19 17.06
C ASP A 218 -6.08 30.12 17.98
N GLY A 219 -6.70 31.17 18.54
CA GLY A 219 -6.13 32.16 19.44
C GLY A 219 -4.89 32.91 18.95
N ASN A 220 -4.55 32.87 17.66
CA ASN A 220 -3.37 33.56 17.11
C ASN A 220 -3.69 34.95 16.56
N ARG A 221 -4.97 35.32 16.51
CA ARG A 221 -5.44 36.63 16.05
C ARG A 221 -6.43 37.22 17.04
N LEU A 222 -6.51 38.54 17.00
CA LEU A 222 -7.49 39.32 17.73
C LEU A 222 -8.18 40.24 16.74
N GLY A 223 -9.48 40.41 16.85
CA GLY A 223 -10.23 41.34 16.02
C GLY A 223 -11.24 42.10 16.84
N TYR A 224 -11.57 43.32 16.42
CA TYR A 224 -12.64 44.08 17.01
C TYR A 224 -13.41 44.91 15.99
N SER A 225 -14.62 45.29 16.39
CA SER A 225 -15.42 46.35 15.79
C SER A 225 -15.45 47.59 16.69
N ILE A 226 -15.49 48.77 16.06
CA ILE A 226 -15.72 50.05 16.73
C ILE A 226 -16.89 50.75 16.06
N ASP A 227 -17.94 50.96 16.84
CA ASP A 227 -19.17 51.60 16.39
C ASP A 227 -19.08 53.14 16.40
N TYR A 228 -20.08 53.82 15.80
CA TYR A 228 -20.27 55.27 15.78
C TYR A 228 -19.10 56.05 15.14
N ASP A 229 -18.43 56.93 15.88
CA ASP A 229 -17.59 57.98 15.30
C ASP A 229 -16.38 57.43 14.53
N LEU A 230 -15.84 56.29 14.97
CA LEU A 230 -14.68 55.66 14.34
C LEU A 230 -15.10 54.69 13.23
N ASN A 231 -16.30 54.10 13.32
CA ASN A 231 -16.95 53.22 12.34
C ASN A 231 -15.95 52.32 11.60
N ARG A 232 -15.41 51.32 12.30
CA ARG A 232 -14.23 50.58 11.83
C ARG A 232 -14.18 49.13 12.31
N VAL A 233 -13.62 48.27 11.47
CA VAL A 233 -13.22 46.90 11.83
C VAL A 233 -11.71 46.76 11.67
N GLU A 234 -11.03 46.25 12.70
CA GLU A 234 -9.58 45.96 12.67
C GLU A 234 -9.28 44.55 13.18
N ILE A 235 -8.26 43.93 12.61
CA ILE A 235 -7.68 42.67 13.07
C ILE A 235 -6.19 42.83 13.35
N PHE A 236 -5.65 41.92 14.15
CA PHE A 236 -4.32 41.94 14.71
C PHE A 236 -3.78 40.52 14.83
N ASP A 237 -2.47 40.38 14.80
CA ASP A 237 -1.80 39.16 15.24
C ASP A 237 -1.69 39.19 16.78
N PHE A 238 -1.89 38.04 17.41
CA PHE A 238 -1.74 37.85 18.85
C PHE A 238 -0.73 36.75 19.13
N ASP A 239 0.32 37.09 19.87
CA ASP A 239 1.27 36.10 20.37
C ASP A 239 0.76 35.55 21.70
N LYS A 240 0.19 34.34 21.67
CA LYS A 240 -0.30 33.63 22.86
C LYS A 240 0.77 33.42 23.93
N THR A 241 2.03 33.33 23.57
CA THR A 241 3.11 33.06 24.53
C THR A 241 3.35 34.29 25.41
N THR A 242 3.36 35.46 24.78
CA THR A 242 3.73 36.73 25.45
C THR A 242 2.52 37.57 25.86
N GLY A 243 1.36 37.35 25.24
CA GLY A 243 0.16 38.18 25.39
C GLY A 243 0.26 39.50 24.61
N THR A 244 1.14 39.59 23.61
CA THR A 244 1.35 40.81 22.83
C THR A 244 0.47 40.87 21.58
N VAL A 245 0.00 42.06 21.23
CA VAL A 245 -0.84 42.31 20.05
C VAL A 245 -0.01 43.08 19.01
N SER A 246 0.00 42.67 17.76
CA SER A 246 0.81 43.31 16.71
C SER A 246 0.11 43.34 15.35
N ASN A 247 0.77 43.91 14.34
CA ASN A 247 0.36 43.83 12.93
C ASN A 247 -1.11 44.21 12.66
N SER A 248 -1.50 45.41 13.09
CA SER A 248 -2.85 45.93 12.85
C SER A 248 -3.18 46.02 11.35
N LEU A 249 -4.33 45.48 10.97
CA LEU A 249 -4.94 45.60 9.66
C LEU A 249 -6.37 46.11 9.76
N VAL A 250 -6.66 47.22 9.08
CA VAL A 250 -8.01 47.79 8.98
C VAL A 250 -8.77 47.10 7.85
N LEU A 251 -9.79 46.31 8.18
CA LEU A 251 -10.58 45.57 7.19
C LEU A 251 -11.60 46.46 6.47
N GLY A 252 -12.16 47.45 7.16
CA GLY A 252 -13.11 48.38 6.56
C GLY A 252 -13.48 49.56 7.46
N THR A 253 -14.06 50.58 6.85
CA THR A 253 -14.54 51.81 7.51
C THR A 253 -15.82 52.30 6.84
N ASN A 254 -16.57 53.18 7.52
CA ASN A 254 -17.77 53.84 6.99
C ASN A 254 -18.90 52.87 6.59
N PHE A 255 -19.12 51.85 7.42
CA PHE A 255 -20.26 50.95 7.31
C PHE A 255 -21.58 51.72 7.52
N PRO A 256 -22.69 51.26 6.90
CA PRO A 256 -23.99 51.90 7.04
C PRO A 256 -24.51 51.84 8.49
N GLY A 257 -25.54 52.63 8.79
CA GLY A 257 -26.13 52.67 10.13
C GLY A 257 -25.27 53.45 11.12
N TYR A 258 -25.20 52.97 12.36
CA TYR A 258 -24.30 53.54 13.37
C TYR A 258 -22.86 53.08 13.15
N GLY A 259 -22.67 51.84 12.69
CA GLY A 259 -21.37 51.26 12.43
C GLY A 259 -21.29 49.78 12.78
N PRO A 260 -20.08 49.19 12.80
CA PRO A 260 -19.88 47.78 13.08
C PRO A 260 -20.10 47.49 14.57
N TYR A 261 -20.89 46.47 14.88
CA TYR A 261 -21.26 46.10 16.26
C TYR A 261 -20.74 44.70 16.62
N GLY A 262 -21.28 43.65 16.00
CA GLY A 262 -20.84 42.27 16.25
C GLY A 262 -19.63 41.90 15.40
N PHE A 263 -18.76 41.04 15.93
CA PHE A 263 -17.55 40.58 15.27
C PHE A 263 -17.28 39.12 15.66
N GLU A 264 -16.94 38.26 14.70
CA GLU A 264 -16.61 36.85 14.96
C GLU A 264 -15.67 36.26 13.89
N PHE A 265 -14.84 35.30 14.27
CA PHE A 265 -14.01 34.50 13.34
C PHE A 265 -14.72 33.19 12.98
N SER A 266 -14.43 32.65 11.79
CA SER A 266 -14.84 31.30 11.41
C SER A 266 -14.10 30.23 12.23
N PRO A 267 -14.64 29.00 12.34
CA PRO A 267 -14.02 27.88 13.05
C PRO A 267 -12.54 27.70 12.73
N ASN A 268 -12.17 27.76 11.44
CA ASN A 268 -10.79 27.57 11.01
C ASN A 268 -9.90 28.82 11.17
N SER A 269 -10.43 29.92 11.72
CA SER A 269 -9.72 31.19 11.91
C SER A 269 -9.31 31.92 10.62
N GLN A 270 -9.81 31.50 9.45
CA GLN A 270 -9.41 32.02 8.13
C GLN A 270 -10.41 33.01 7.54
N VAL A 271 -11.62 33.10 8.09
CA VAL A 271 -12.64 34.03 7.61
C VAL A 271 -13.12 34.88 8.79
N VAL A 272 -13.37 36.17 8.55
CA VAL A 272 -13.87 37.10 9.55
C VAL A 272 -15.24 37.61 9.16
N TYR A 273 -16.15 37.67 10.13
CA TYR A 273 -17.49 38.18 10.00
C TYR A 273 -17.69 39.41 10.88
N MET A 274 -18.44 40.37 10.36
CA MET A 274 -18.91 41.52 11.12
C MET A 274 -20.35 41.84 10.75
N ALA A 275 -21.15 42.23 11.74
CA ALA A 275 -22.48 42.78 11.48
C ALA A 275 -22.59 44.20 12.02
N ASN A 276 -23.17 45.09 11.20
CA ASN A 276 -23.32 46.50 11.55
C ASN A 276 -24.67 46.78 12.22
N GLU A 277 -24.64 47.63 13.25
CA GLU A 277 -25.84 48.20 13.84
C GLU A 277 -26.50 49.15 12.82
N GLY A 278 -27.78 48.92 12.57
CA GLY A 278 -28.59 49.65 11.59
C GLY A 278 -29.41 50.77 12.23
N LEU A 279 -29.85 51.72 11.42
CA LEU A 279 -30.94 52.63 11.81
C LEU A 279 -32.26 51.86 11.78
N THR A 280 -33.30 52.30 12.50
CA THR A 280 -34.61 51.61 12.66
C THR A 280 -35.43 51.39 11.36
N THR A 281 -34.82 51.52 10.19
CA THR A 281 -35.38 51.25 8.87
C THR A 281 -35.05 49.82 8.44
N PRO A 282 -36.00 49.07 7.83
CA PRO A 282 -35.73 47.72 7.31
C PRO A 282 -34.51 47.69 6.39
N ASN A 283 -33.68 46.64 6.50
CA ASN A 283 -32.48 46.39 5.69
C ASN A 283 -31.34 47.42 5.87
N ALA A 284 -31.26 48.10 7.01
CA ALA A 284 -30.16 49.04 7.31
C ALA A 284 -28.89 48.35 7.84
N SER A 285 -29.02 47.12 8.34
CA SER A 285 -27.91 46.28 8.79
C SER A 285 -27.53 45.25 7.74
N HIS A 286 -26.28 44.84 7.75
CA HIS A 286 -25.73 43.82 6.87
C HIS A 286 -24.72 42.96 7.64
N VAL A 287 -24.50 41.75 7.12
CA VAL A 287 -23.37 40.92 7.52
C VAL A 287 -22.32 41.02 6.43
N TYR A 288 -21.09 41.32 6.85
CA TYR A 288 -19.91 41.40 6.02
C TYR A 288 -18.96 40.25 6.35
N GLN A 289 -18.22 39.82 5.34
CA GLN A 289 -17.26 38.73 5.42
C GLN A 289 -15.96 39.13 4.72
N TRP A 290 -14.82 38.73 5.27
CA TRP A 290 -13.50 38.84 4.64
C TRP A 290 -12.78 37.50 4.68
N ASP A 291 -12.11 37.15 3.58
CA ASP A 291 -11.22 36.00 3.47
C ASP A 291 -9.79 36.41 3.84
N LEU A 292 -9.28 35.89 4.95
CA LEU A 292 -7.93 36.17 5.44
C LEU A 292 -6.84 35.42 4.65
N GLN A 293 -7.22 34.48 3.79
CA GLN A 293 -6.31 33.72 2.90
C GLN A 293 -6.22 34.33 1.50
N ALA A 294 -6.92 35.44 1.23
CA ALA A 294 -6.88 36.12 -0.07
C ALA A 294 -5.47 36.64 -0.47
N GLY A 295 -4.48 36.55 0.43
CA GLY A 295 -3.07 36.84 0.17
C GLY A 295 -2.59 38.10 0.87
N THR A 296 -2.17 39.10 0.09
CA THR A 296 -1.69 40.38 0.63
C THR A 296 -2.76 41.12 1.42
N SER A 297 -2.37 42.03 2.33
CA SER A 297 -3.30 42.87 3.08
C SER A 297 -4.32 43.59 2.19
N SER A 298 -3.91 44.05 1.00
CA SER A 298 -4.82 44.66 0.03
C SER A 298 -5.84 43.69 -0.58
N GLN A 299 -5.44 42.43 -0.80
CA GLN A 299 -6.34 41.39 -1.31
C GLN A 299 -7.33 40.95 -0.23
N ILE A 300 -6.89 40.81 1.02
CA ILE A 300 -7.77 40.56 2.18
C ILE A 300 -8.82 41.65 2.28
N ILE A 301 -8.45 42.93 2.27
CA ILE A 301 -9.42 44.05 2.31
C ILE A 301 -10.38 43.99 1.11
N ALA A 302 -9.87 43.70 -0.09
CA ALA A 302 -10.66 43.62 -1.32
C ALA A 302 -11.59 42.39 -1.38
N SER A 303 -11.34 41.36 -0.55
CA SER A 303 -12.17 40.15 -0.47
C SER A 303 -13.53 40.38 0.20
N MET A 304 -13.80 41.59 0.71
CA MET A 304 -15.03 41.91 1.42
C MET A 304 -16.27 41.55 0.61
N VAL A 305 -17.14 40.71 1.18
CA VAL A 305 -18.46 40.40 0.63
C VAL A 305 -19.55 40.82 1.61
N THR A 306 -20.62 41.41 1.09
CA THR A 306 -21.86 41.64 1.83
C THR A 306 -22.79 40.44 1.62
N LEU A 307 -23.08 39.67 2.67
CA LEU A 307 -23.82 38.40 2.57
C LEU A 307 -25.34 38.60 2.48
N GLY A 308 -25.87 39.61 3.15
CA GLY A 308 -27.30 39.90 3.16
C GLY A 308 -27.67 41.08 4.04
N ALA A 309 -28.85 41.65 3.81
CA ALA A 309 -29.41 42.70 4.64
C ALA A 309 -30.24 42.11 5.79
N MET A 310 -30.25 42.79 6.93
CA MET A 310 -30.99 42.44 8.13
C MET A 310 -31.72 43.66 8.70
N ASN A 311 -32.72 43.42 9.55
CA ASN A 311 -33.51 44.48 10.15
C ASN A 311 -32.66 45.39 11.03
N ASN A 312 -32.01 44.81 12.04
CA ASN A 312 -31.00 45.47 12.87
C ASN A 312 -30.12 44.38 13.51
N ALA A 313 -28.85 44.32 13.15
CA ALA A 313 -27.93 43.28 13.59
C ALA A 313 -27.30 43.62 14.94
N GLY A 314 -27.07 42.57 15.75
CA GLY A 314 -26.25 42.67 16.95
C GLY A 314 -25.03 41.77 16.89
N ALA A 315 -24.77 41.06 17.98
CA ALA A 315 -23.66 40.15 18.15
C ALA A 315 -23.66 38.98 17.15
N LEU A 316 -22.45 38.51 16.86
CA LEU A 316 -22.18 37.21 16.26
C LEU A 316 -21.49 36.34 17.32
N GLN A 317 -21.75 35.04 17.29
CA GLN A 317 -21.12 34.07 18.18
C GLN A 317 -20.95 32.74 17.46
N LEU A 318 -19.73 32.21 17.45
CA LEU A 318 -19.45 30.85 17.00
C LEU A 318 -20.09 29.82 17.95
N GLY A 319 -20.79 28.85 17.37
CA GLY A 319 -21.44 27.73 18.05
C GLY A 319 -20.57 26.48 18.14
N PRO A 320 -20.83 25.58 19.12
CA PRO A 320 -20.14 24.28 19.23
C PRO A 320 -20.30 23.37 18.00
N ASP A 321 -21.32 23.60 17.19
CA ASP A 321 -21.61 22.89 15.95
C ASP A 321 -20.87 23.48 14.73
N GLY A 322 -19.93 24.41 14.95
CA GLY A 322 -19.13 25.04 13.91
C GLY A 322 -19.84 26.11 13.10
N LYS A 323 -21.06 26.52 13.48
CA LYS A 323 -21.83 27.56 12.79
C LYS A 323 -21.71 28.91 13.49
N ILE A 324 -21.84 30.01 12.76
CA ILE A 324 -21.92 31.33 13.38
C ILE A 324 -23.38 31.75 13.50
N TYR A 325 -23.78 32.05 14.73
CA TYR A 325 -25.10 32.53 15.09
C TYR A 325 -25.08 34.03 15.28
N LEU A 326 -26.15 34.69 14.86
CA LEU A 326 -26.25 36.14 14.99
C LEU A 326 -27.67 36.58 15.33
N VAL A 327 -27.74 37.64 16.13
CA VAL A 327 -29.01 38.16 16.63
C VAL A 327 -29.54 39.29 15.78
N GLN A 328 -30.87 39.35 15.69
CA GLN A 328 -31.60 40.51 15.20
C GLN A 328 -32.35 41.14 16.36
N THR A 329 -32.21 42.45 16.55
CA THR A 329 -32.77 43.11 17.72
C THR A 329 -34.29 43.16 17.67
N ASN A 330 -34.96 42.94 18.80
CA ASN A 330 -36.42 43.04 18.94
C ASN A 330 -37.20 42.11 17.99
N THR A 331 -36.64 40.94 17.70
CA THR A 331 -37.31 39.88 16.93
C THR A 331 -37.29 38.57 17.72
N ASN A 332 -38.05 37.58 17.25
CA ASN A 332 -37.98 36.21 17.76
C ASN A 332 -37.12 35.33 16.84
N TYR A 333 -36.25 35.92 15.99
CA TYR A 333 -35.52 35.16 14.99
C TYR A 333 -34.02 35.42 15.05
N MET A 334 -33.24 34.35 14.92
CA MET A 334 -31.79 34.42 14.74
C MET A 334 -31.36 34.06 13.33
N GLY A 335 -30.28 34.69 12.88
CA GLY A 335 -29.58 34.33 11.66
C GLY A 335 -28.49 33.30 11.95
N VAL A 336 -28.15 32.54 10.90
CA VAL A 336 -27.12 31.50 10.95
C VAL A 336 -26.27 31.58 9.69
N VAL A 337 -24.96 31.55 9.84
CA VAL A 337 -24.01 31.21 8.78
C VAL A 337 -23.73 29.71 8.92
N ASN A 338 -24.20 28.92 7.96
CA ASN A 338 -24.15 27.46 8.07
C ASN A 338 -22.76 26.89 7.76
N ASP A 339 -22.02 27.53 6.86
CA ASP A 339 -20.74 27.06 6.36
C ASP A 339 -19.67 28.16 6.52
N PRO A 340 -19.36 28.59 7.76
CA PRO A 340 -18.61 29.83 8.00
C PRO A 340 -17.15 29.82 7.52
N ASP A 341 -16.58 28.67 7.24
CA ASP A 341 -15.24 28.55 6.66
C ASP A 341 -15.22 28.80 5.14
N VAL A 342 -16.40 28.86 4.48
CA VAL A 342 -16.51 29.03 3.04
C VAL A 342 -16.66 30.52 2.68
N PRO A 343 -15.72 31.12 1.92
CA PRO A 343 -15.85 32.52 1.50
C PRO A 343 -17.03 32.78 0.54
N GLY A 344 -17.58 33.99 0.61
CA GLY A 344 -18.65 34.48 -0.25
C GLY A 344 -20.01 33.83 0.01
N SER A 345 -20.84 33.75 -1.03
CA SER A 345 -22.19 33.16 -0.94
C SER A 345 -22.21 31.67 -0.59
N GLY A 346 -21.05 30.99 -0.70
CA GLY A 346 -20.90 29.59 -0.29
C GLY A 346 -21.09 29.37 1.21
N CYS A 347 -20.95 30.41 2.05
CA CYS A 347 -21.17 30.29 3.50
C CYS A 347 -22.63 30.03 3.92
N ASN A 348 -23.56 30.10 2.96
CA ASN A 348 -24.96 29.75 3.16
C ASN A 348 -25.61 30.48 4.35
N PHE A 349 -25.48 31.81 4.35
CA PHE A 349 -26.11 32.68 5.34
C PHE A 349 -27.63 32.68 5.22
N VAL A 350 -28.32 32.41 6.33
CA VAL A 350 -29.79 32.38 6.44
C VAL A 350 -30.22 33.34 7.55
N GLN A 351 -30.98 34.38 7.21
CA GLN A 351 -31.35 35.46 8.14
C GLN A 351 -32.31 35.04 9.27
N ASN A 352 -33.34 34.26 8.97
CA ASN A 352 -34.38 33.86 9.94
C ASN A 352 -34.40 32.34 10.08
N SER A 353 -33.31 31.78 10.62
CA SER A 353 -33.09 30.35 10.69
C SER A 353 -33.69 29.70 11.94
N ILE A 354 -33.68 30.39 13.08
CA ILE A 354 -34.15 29.85 14.36
C ILE A 354 -35.23 30.75 14.93
N ASP A 355 -36.38 30.17 15.31
CA ASP A 355 -37.48 30.86 16.01
C ASP A 355 -37.36 30.66 17.54
N LEU A 356 -37.15 31.75 18.26
CA LEU A 356 -36.95 31.81 19.71
C LEU A 356 -38.26 31.89 20.52
N SER A 357 -39.42 31.87 19.85
CA SER A 357 -40.71 32.09 20.51
C SER A 357 -40.97 31.10 21.66
N PRO A 358 -41.49 31.57 22.82
CA PRO A 358 -42.05 32.90 23.09
C PRO A 358 -41.01 33.95 23.52
N GLY A 359 -39.73 33.60 23.63
CA GLY A 359 -38.65 34.55 23.91
C GLY A 359 -38.29 35.38 22.67
N GLY A 360 -37.19 36.13 22.78
CA GLY A 360 -36.69 36.93 21.67
C GLY A 360 -35.22 37.31 21.79
N SER A 361 -34.62 37.72 20.68
CA SER A 361 -33.25 38.21 20.61
C SER A 361 -33.18 39.74 20.77
N ASN A 362 -32.05 40.20 21.31
CA ASN A 362 -31.70 41.62 21.38
C ASN A 362 -30.30 41.85 20.78
N TYR A 363 -29.49 42.76 21.30
CA TYR A 363 -28.20 43.09 20.69
C TYR A 363 -27.08 42.09 20.99
N GLY A 364 -27.11 41.38 22.13
CA GLY A 364 -26.00 40.52 22.54
C GLY A 364 -26.27 39.02 22.46
N LEU A 365 -25.17 38.29 22.38
CA LEU A 365 -25.05 36.85 22.57
C LEU A 365 -24.07 36.57 23.71
N PRO A 366 -24.07 35.35 24.29
CA PRO A 366 -23.20 35.05 25.40
C PRO A 366 -21.74 35.13 24.96
N ASN A 367 -20.93 35.90 25.70
CA ASN A 367 -19.51 36.02 25.47
C ASN A 367 -18.77 34.91 26.24
N PHE A 368 -18.09 34.04 25.49
CA PHE A 368 -17.36 32.89 25.99
C PHE A 368 -15.85 33.07 25.88
N VAL A 369 -15.09 32.16 26.50
CA VAL A 369 -13.69 31.90 26.16
C VAL A 369 -13.67 31.29 24.75
N THR A 370 -13.03 31.94 23.78
CA THR A 370 -13.12 31.52 22.36
C THR A 370 -12.58 30.11 22.14
N SER A 371 -11.56 29.69 22.89
CA SER A 371 -10.95 28.37 22.74
C SER A 371 -11.88 27.20 23.07
N PHE A 372 -13.08 27.43 23.64
CA PHE A 372 -14.11 26.39 23.79
C PHE A 372 -14.76 25.97 22.45
N PHE A 373 -14.48 26.70 21.37
CA PHE A 373 -14.97 26.41 20.03
C PHE A 373 -13.84 26.09 19.04
N LEU A 374 -12.63 25.83 19.55
CA LEU A 374 -11.52 25.37 18.71
C LEU A 374 -11.83 23.94 18.23
N GLN A 375 -11.92 23.76 16.93
CA GLN A 375 -12.08 22.45 16.31
C GLN A 375 -10.74 21.88 15.88
N ALA A 376 -10.67 20.55 15.87
CA ALA A 376 -9.59 19.82 15.25
C ALA A 376 -9.38 20.22 13.79
N ALA A 377 -8.14 20.53 13.40
CA ALA A 377 -7.81 20.88 12.03
C ALA A 377 -6.40 20.43 11.62
N PHE A 378 -6.25 20.10 10.34
CA PHE A 378 -4.97 19.80 9.69
C PHE A 378 -4.92 20.36 8.26
N THR A 379 -3.71 20.54 7.75
CA THR A 379 -3.41 20.87 6.35
C THR A 379 -2.71 19.70 5.67
N PHE A 380 -2.71 19.70 4.34
CA PHE A 380 -2.00 18.72 3.53
C PHE A 380 -1.38 19.36 2.28
N ASP A 381 -0.32 18.74 1.76
CA ASP A 381 0.36 19.14 0.53
C ASP A 381 0.77 17.92 -0.30
N GLY A 382 0.71 18.02 -1.63
CA GLY A 382 0.91 16.92 -2.57
C GLY A 382 -0.39 16.20 -2.91
N ILE A 383 -0.90 16.38 -4.13
CA ILE A 383 -2.24 15.93 -4.55
C ILE A 383 -2.21 15.04 -5.81
N CYS A 384 -1.04 14.59 -6.23
CA CYS A 384 -0.87 13.80 -7.45
C CYS A 384 -0.73 12.31 -7.12
N PHE A 385 -1.43 11.46 -7.87
CA PHE A 385 -1.45 10.03 -7.66
C PHE A 385 -0.06 9.38 -7.82
N GLY A 386 0.42 8.71 -6.79
CA GLY A 386 1.76 8.10 -6.77
C GLY A 386 2.85 8.98 -6.16
N ASP A 387 2.58 10.28 -5.99
CA ASP A 387 3.39 11.18 -5.16
C ASP A 387 3.01 11.05 -3.68
N SER A 388 3.86 11.58 -2.79
CA SER A 388 3.57 11.64 -1.35
C SER A 388 2.72 12.86 -1.01
N THR A 389 1.57 12.63 -0.38
CA THR A 389 0.79 13.67 0.32
C THR A 389 1.28 13.79 1.76
N THR A 390 1.72 14.97 2.17
CA THR A 390 2.16 15.27 3.55
C THR A 390 1.02 15.91 4.33
N PHE A 391 0.96 15.66 5.64
CA PHE A 391 -0.07 16.19 6.53
C PHE A 391 0.55 16.92 7.73
N GLU A 392 0.00 18.07 8.09
CA GLU A 392 0.44 18.87 9.24
C GLU A 392 -0.75 19.30 10.10
N ILE A 393 -0.64 19.14 11.42
CA ILE A 393 -1.67 19.58 12.38
C ILE A 393 -1.54 21.10 12.56
N VAL A 394 -2.65 21.82 12.44
CA VAL A 394 -2.66 23.30 12.48
C VAL A 394 -2.21 23.85 13.84
N ASP A 395 -2.66 23.22 14.94
CA ASP A 395 -2.21 23.52 16.30
C ASP A 395 -2.00 22.20 17.07
N SER A 396 -0.76 21.88 17.41
CA SER A 396 -0.41 20.70 18.19
C SER A 396 -0.32 20.97 19.70
N SER A 397 -0.54 22.21 20.14
CA SER A 397 -0.34 22.59 21.53
C SER A 397 -1.38 21.94 22.45
N GLY A 398 -0.89 21.20 23.44
CA GLY A 398 -1.72 20.52 24.42
C GLY A 398 -2.22 19.13 24.00
N ILE A 399 -2.06 18.72 22.74
CA ILE A 399 -2.42 17.37 22.29
C ILE A 399 -1.47 16.33 22.91
N ASP A 400 -2.01 15.22 23.43
CA ASP A 400 -1.24 14.12 24.03
C ASP A 400 -0.81 13.07 22.99
N SER A 401 -1.72 12.70 22.09
CA SER A 401 -1.47 11.71 21.04
C SER A 401 -2.41 11.92 19.85
N VAL A 402 -2.02 11.37 18.71
CA VAL A 402 -2.75 11.49 17.43
C VAL A 402 -2.88 10.14 16.75
N LEU A 403 -3.95 9.96 16.00
CA LEU A 403 -4.18 8.85 15.09
C LEU A 403 -4.77 9.41 13.79
N TRP A 404 -4.04 9.27 12.71
CA TRP A 404 -4.49 9.52 11.36
C TRP A 404 -5.13 8.26 10.78
N VAL A 405 -6.22 8.42 10.06
CA VAL A 405 -6.86 7.38 9.23
C VAL A 405 -7.02 7.97 7.84
N PHE A 406 -6.38 7.38 6.83
CA PHE A 406 -6.32 7.97 5.49
C PHE A 406 -7.50 7.58 4.59
N ASP A 407 -8.36 6.64 5.03
CA ASP A 407 -9.49 6.09 4.27
C ASP A 407 -9.04 5.40 2.97
N ASP A 408 -7.84 4.84 2.99
CA ASP A 408 -7.17 4.15 1.87
C ASP A 408 -6.64 2.77 2.29
N PRO A 409 -7.53 1.78 2.54
CA PRO A 409 -7.15 0.46 3.03
C PRO A 409 -6.32 -0.36 2.03
N VAL A 410 -6.33 0.00 0.74
CA VAL A 410 -5.62 -0.73 -0.32
C VAL A 410 -4.13 -0.39 -0.33
N SER A 411 -3.73 0.78 0.16
CA SER A 411 -2.31 1.20 0.31
C SER A 411 -1.48 0.27 1.21
N GLY A 412 -2.13 -0.45 2.14
CA GLY A 412 -1.46 -1.25 3.17
C GLY A 412 -0.93 -0.45 4.37
N LEU A 413 -1.03 0.88 4.35
CA LEU A 413 -0.63 1.80 5.45
C LEU A 413 -1.72 2.87 5.67
N ASP A 414 -2.91 2.44 6.04
CA ASP A 414 -4.12 3.28 6.16
C ASP A 414 -4.19 4.14 7.43
N SER A 415 -3.17 4.09 8.28
CA SER A 415 -3.14 4.89 9.51
C SER A 415 -1.74 5.24 9.96
N SER A 416 -1.62 6.31 10.74
CA SER A 416 -0.36 6.75 11.32
C SER A 416 -0.59 7.38 12.70
N THR A 417 0.39 7.27 13.59
CA THR A 417 0.41 7.98 14.88
C THR A 417 1.49 9.06 14.94
N GLU A 418 2.13 9.36 13.80
CA GLU A 418 3.12 10.42 13.70
C GLU A 418 2.45 11.80 13.70
N TRP A 419 3.14 12.81 14.25
CA TRP A 419 2.63 14.18 14.33
C TRP A 419 2.51 14.87 12.95
N SER A 420 3.34 14.46 12.00
CA SER A 420 3.37 14.97 10.64
C SER A 420 3.62 13.81 9.66
N PRO A 421 2.61 12.98 9.37
CA PRO A 421 2.79 11.84 8.50
C PRO A 421 2.80 12.26 7.02
N TYR A 422 3.20 11.33 6.17
CA TYR A 422 2.90 11.37 4.75
C TYR A 422 2.17 10.08 4.36
N HIS A 423 1.41 10.14 3.27
CA HIS A 423 0.69 9.02 2.69
C HIS A 423 0.86 8.99 1.17
N ILE A 424 0.94 7.80 0.57
CA ILE A 424 0.93 7.64 -0.89
C ILE A 424 -0.36 6.89 -1.22
N PHE A 425 -1.31 7.60 -1.83
CA PHE A 425 -2.64 7.07 -2.08
C PHE A 425 -2.66 5.99 -3.16
N SER A 426 -3.49 4.96 -2.97
CA SER A 426 -3.56 3.78 -3.85
C SER A 426 -4.30 4.01 -5.17
N SER A 427 -5.05 5.12 -5.29
CA SER A 427 -5.73 5.54 -6.52
C SER A 427 -5.92 7.06 -6.59
N ALA A 428 -6.19 7.57 -7.79
CA ALA A 428 -6.69 8.92 -8.00
C ALA A 428 -8.20 8.98 -7.68
N ASP A 429 -8.55 9.32 -6.43
CA ASP A 429 -9.92 9.43 -5.93
C ASP A 429 -9.98 10.47 -4.79
N THR A 430 -11.15 10.64 -4.18
CA THR A 430 -11.34 11.43 -2.97
C THR A 430 -11.32 10.53 -1.74
N PHE A 431 -10.50 10.88 -0.75
CA PHE A 431 -10.31 10.14 0.49
C PHE A 431 -10.70 11.00 1.69
N SER A 432 -11.59 10.51 2.57
CA SER A 432 -12.01 11.25 3.76
C SER A 432 -10.99 11.04 4.89
N VAL A 433 -9.88 11.78 4.85
CA VAL A 433 -8.80 11.66 5.84
C VAL A 433 -9.28 12.17 7.19
N GLN A 434 -9.08 11.36 8.23
CA GLN A 434 -9.48 11.66 9.60
C GLN A 434 -8.25 11.81 10.48
N LEU A 435 -8.22 12.86 11.29
CA LEU A 435 -7.28 13.04 12.38
C LEU A 435 -8.05 12.93 13.70
N TYR A 436 -7.79 11.88 14.45
CA TYR A 436 -8.17 11.75 15.84
C TYR A 436 -7.04 12.30 16.69
N TYR A 437 -7.34 13.19 17.62
CA TYR A 437 -6.35 13.57 18.61
C TYR A 437 -6.93 13.56 20.02
N TYR A 438 -6.08 13.18 20.97
CA TYR A 438 -6.43 12.97 22.35
C TYR A 438 -5.86 14.05 23.24
N PHE A 439 -6.63 14.40 24.24
CA PHE A 439 -6.34 15.46 25.18
C PHE A 439 -6.88 15.11 26.56
N GLN A 440 -6.01 14.72 27.49
CA GLN A 440 -6.39 14.29 28.84
C GLN A 440 -7.60 13.34 28.86
N ASP A 441 -7.54 12.30 28.04
CA ASP A 441 -8.59 11.29 27.82
C ASP A 441 -9.86 11.79 27.08
N THR A 442 -9.87 13.03 26.58
CA THR A 442 -10.88 13.57 25.67
C THR A 442 -10.46 13.40 24.22
N LEU A 443 -11.33 12.84 23.39
CA LEU A 443 -11.12 12.66 21.95
C LEU A 443 -11.80 13.79 21.16
N ASP A 444 -11.07 14.39 20.23
CA ASP A 444 -11.61 15.26 19.19
C ASP A 444 -11.21 14.73 17.80
N THR A 445 -11.90 15.16 16.74
CA THR A 445 -11.71 14.60 15.39
C THR A 445 -11.84 15.65 14.30
N ALA A 446 -10.85 15.74 13.42
CA ALA A 446 -10.92 16.47 12.16
C ALA A 446 -11.16 15.50 11.01
N ILE A 447 -11.97 15.90 10.02
CA ILE A 447 -12.18 15.14 8.79
C ILE A 447 -12.05 16.09 7.61
N VAL A 448 -11.19 15.75 6.65
CA VAL A 448 -10.99 16.54 5.42
C VAL A 448 -10.99 15.59 4.23
N ASP A 449 -11.78 15.92 3.21
CA ASP A 449 -11.77 15.22 1.93
C ASP A 449 -10.53 15.65 1.12
N VAL A 450 -9.60 14.71 0.94
CA VAL A 450 -8.38 14.88 0.15
C VAL A 450 -8.61 14.31 -1.24
N VAL A 451 -8.60 15.18 -2.25
CA VAL A 451 -8.77 14.78 -3.66
C VAL A 451 -7.40 14.52 -4.28
N ILE A 452 -7.19 13.31 -4.78
CA ILE A 452 -5.96 12.89 -5.45
C ILE A 452 -6.21 12.81 -6.96
N TYR A 453 -5.41 13.54 -7.72
CA TYR A 453 -5.54 13.68 -9.16
C TYR A 453 -4.63 12.71 -9.91
N PRO A 454 -5.07 12.12 -11.03
CA PRO A 454 -4.21 11.29 -11.85
C PRO A 454 -3.16 12.16 -12.56
N HIS A 455 -1.99 11.59 -12.80
CA HIS A 455 -1.04 12.19 -13.73
C HIS A 455 -1.63 12.19 -15.17
N PRO A 456 -1.30 13.19 -16.01
CA PRO A 456 -1.62 13.13 -17.43
C PRO A 456 -1.11 11.83 -18.06
N ASP A 457 -1.98 11.11 -18.76
CA ASP A 457 -1.63 9.91 -19.53
C ASP A 457 -0.98 10.31 -20.85
N THR A 458 0.26 10.83 -20.76
CA THR A 458 1.04 11.27 -21.92
C THR A 458 1.87 10.13 -22.46
N ASN A 459 1.65 9.79 -23.74
CA ASN A 459 2.40 8.76 -24.46
C ASN A 459 2.59 9.18 -25.92
N LEU A 460 3.81 9.59 -26.28
CA LEU A 460 4.27 9.94 -27.61
C LEU A 460 4.45 8.72 -28.53
N GLY A 461 4.32 7.51 -27.99
CA GLY A 461 4.53 6.25 -28.68
C GLY A 461 5.97 5.74 -28.63
N PRO A 462 6.24 4.56 -29.21
CA PRO A 462 7.59 4.01 -29.25
C PRO A 462 8.50 4.79 -30.21
N ASP A 463 9.81 4.72 -29.97
CA ASP A 463 10.85 5.20 -30.89
C ASP A 463 10.56 4.78 -32.34
N THR A 464 10.58 5.76 -33.24
CA THR A 464 10.08 5.63 -34.60
C THR A 464 11.06 6.20 -35.61
N ALA A 465 10.97 5.74 -36.84
CA ALA A 465 11.75 6.25 -37.94
C ALA A 465 10.84 6.72 -39.08
N ILE A 466 11.17 7.87 -39.68
CA ILE A 466 10.41 8.48 -40.78
C ILE A 466 11.27 8.57 -42.04
N CYS A 467 10.66 8.62 -43.22
CA CYS A 467 11.41 8.73 -44.48
C CYS A 467 12.12 10.08 -44.60
N LEU A 468 13.23 10.11 -45.34
CA LEU A 468 13.96 11.35 -45.57
C LEU A 468 13.04 12.42 -46.22
N ASN A 469 12.85 13.55 -45.51
CA ASN A 469 11.97 14.68 -45.81
C ASN A 469 10.46 14.50 -45.50
N ASP A 470 10.07 13.39 -44.88
CA ASP A 470 8.73 13.27 -44.30
C ASP A 470 8.65 13.99 -42.94
N VAL A 471 7.43 14.19 -42.45
CA VAL A 471 7.15 14.80 -41.15
C VAL A 471 6.19 13.92 -40.36
N ILE A 472 6.34 13.92 -39.04
CA ILE A 472 5.41 13.27 -38.10
C ILE A 472 4.91 14.30 -37.09
N THR A 473 3.61 14.25 -36.79
CA THR A 473 2.99 15.05 -35.74
C THR A 473 2.94 14.21 -34.47
N LEU A 474 3.66 14.66 -33.44
CA LEU A 474 3.62 14.13 -32.09
C LEU A 474 2.44 14.79 -31.37
N ASP A 475 1.56 13.99 -30.78
CA ASP A 475 0.36 14.48 -30.09
C ASP A 475 0.47 14.11 -28.60
N ALA A 476 0.55 15.12 -27.75
CA ALA A 476 0.59 14.98 -26.30
C ALA A 476 -0.73 15.39 -25.64
N SER A 477 -1.79 15.63 -26.43
CA SER A 477 -3.00 16.31 -25.99
C SER A 477 -3.66 15.65 -24.79
N TYR A 478 -3.81 16.44 -23.73
CA TYR A 478 -4.55 16.12 -22.52
C TYR A 478 -5.50 17.30 -22.18
N PRO A 479 -6.76 17.04 -21.77
CA PRO A 479 -7.73 18.11 -21.49
C PRO A 479 -7.18 19.15 -20.49
N ASP A 480 -7.31 20.43 -20.84
CA ASP A 480 -6.95 21.59 -20.01
C ASP A 480 -5.51 21.60 -19.46
N ALA A 481 -4.61 20.78 -20.03
CA ALA A 481 -3.19 20.76 -19.68
C ALA A 481 -2.38 21.87 -20.37
N SER A 482 -1.22 22.15 -19.79
CA SER A 482 -0.15 22.94 -20.40
C SER A 482 1.01 22.04 -20.82
N TYR A 483 1.72 22.45 -21.87
CA TYR A 483 2.77 21.65 -22.51
C TYR A 483 4.06 22.45 -22.53
N LEU A 484 5.19 21.76 -22.34
CA LEU A 484 6.52 22.32 -22.55
C LEU A 484 7.37 21.32 -23.32
N TRP A 485 7.59 21.59 -24.60
CA TRP A 485 8.47 20.79 -25.44
C TRP A 485 9.94 21.16 -25.22
N MET A 486 10.83 20.29 -25.69
CA MET A 486 12.29 20.49 -25.66
C MET A 486 12.78 21.83 -26.25
N ASP A 487 12.02 22.43 -27.15
CA ASP A 487 12.31 23.72 -27.81
C ASP A 487 11.57 24.91 -27.20
N ALA A 488 10.95 24.72 -26.03
CA ALA A 488 10.16 25.68 -25.28
C ALA A 488 8.83 26.11 -25.96
N THR A 489 8.36 25.37 -26.95
CA THR A 489 6.99 25.53 -27.48
C THR A 489 5.95 24.92 -26.54
N THR A 490 4.70 25.39 -26.63
CA THR A 490 3.64 25.07 -25.66
C THR A 490 2.34 24.55 -26.29
N ASP A 491 2.35 24.22 -27.57
CA ASP A 491 1.20 23.64 -28.26
C ASP A 491 1.00 22.17 -27.83
N SER A 492 -0.23 21.65 -27.89
CA SER A 492 -0.53 20.25 -27.52
C SER A 492 0.03 19.22 -28.51
N THR A 493 0.51 19.68 -29.67
CA THR A 493 1.14 18.87 -30.71
C THR A 493 2.46 19.49 -31.15
N HIS A 494 3.39 18.67 -31.60
CA HIS A 494 4.69 19.10 -32.14
C HIS A 494 4.98 18.41 -33.47
N THR A 495 5.49 19.16 -34.44
CA THR A 495 5.84 18.58 -35.75
C THR A 495 7.34 18.31 -35.83
N ALA A 496 7.70 17.04 -35.89
CA ALA A 496 9.08 16.61 -36.08
C ALA A 496 9.37 16.39 -37.57
N SER A 497 10.41 17.06 -38.07
CA SER A 497 10.88 17.00 -39.47
C SER A 497 12.37 16.65 -39.59
N LEU A 498 13.06 16.50 -38.45
CA LEU A 498 14.48 16.17 -38.36
C LEU A 498 14.66 15.01 -37.38
N PRO A 499 15.70 14.17 -37.56
CA PRO A 499 16.01 13.13 -36.61
C PRO A 499 16.56 13.75 -35.31
N GLY A 500 16.13 13.21 -34.17
CA GLY A 500 16.47 13.73 -32.85
C GLY A 500 15.64 13.10 -31.73
N LEU A 501 16.04 13.35 -30.48
CA LEU A 501 15.23 13.01 -29.32
C LEU A 501 14.23 14.14 -29.06
N TYR A 502 12.95 13.81 -29.07
CA TYR A 502 11.87 14.72 -28.75
C TYR A 502 11.30 14.35 -27.38
N TYR A 503 11.06 15.33 -26.52
CA TYR A 503 10.41 15.13 -25.23
C TYR A 503 9.47 16.28 -24.90
N VAL A 504 8.44 15.97 -24.13
CA VAL A 504 7.43 16.92 -23.66
C VAL A 504 7.22 16.75 -22.16
N GLU A 505 7.03 17.86 -21.47
CA GLU A 505 6.48 17.91 -20.13
C GLU A 505 5.02 18.37 -20.22
N VAL A 506 4.11 17.57 -19.68
CA VAL A 506 2.67 17.87 -19.65
C VAL A 506 2.27 18.11 -18.21
N THR A 507 1.69 19.27 -17.93
CA THR A 507 1.23 19.66 -16.59
C THR A 507 -0.29 19.82 -16.63
N SER A 508 -1.02 19.03 -15.84
CA SER A 508 -2.47 19.16 -15.70
C SER A 508 -2.86 20.50 -15.07
N VAL A 509 -4.15 20.84 -15.11
CA VAL A 509 -4.65 22.08 -14.48
C VAL A 509 -4.46 22.08 -12.95
N GLU A 510 -4.41 20.90 -12.34
CA GLU A 510 -4.15 20.69 -10.90
C GLU A 510 -2.65 20.64 -10.56
N GLY A 511 -1.78 20.71 -11.56
CA GLY A 511 -0.33 20.77 -11.37
C GLY A 511 0.41 19.42 -11.41
N CYS A 512 -0.26 18.32 -11.78
CA CYS A 512 0.40 17.02 -11.90
C CYS A 512 1.21 16.92 -13.20
N ILE A 513 2.48 16.52 -13.09
CA ILE A 513 3.45 16.55 -14.19
C ILE A 513 3.77 15.14 -14.68
N THR A 514 3.70 14.93 -15.99
CA THR A 514 4.24 13.75 -16.68
C THR A 514 5.28 14.18 -17.70
N ARG A 515 6.28 13.34 -17.94
CA ARG A 515 7.24 13.51 -19.04
C ARG A 515 7.26 12.27 -19.90
N ASP A 516 7.32 12.47 -21.20
CA ASP A 516 7.56 11.40 -22.14
C ASP A 516 8.54 11.84 -23.24
N SER A 517 9.21 10.86 -23.85
CA SER A 517 10.21 11.09 -24.88
C SER A 517 10.15 10.04 -25.97
N ILE A 518 10.38 10.48 -27.21
CA ILE A 518 10.44 9.64 -28.40
C ILE A 518 11.70 9.98 -29.21
N LEU A 519 12.47 8.95 -29.59
CA LEU A 519 13.58 9.10 -30.52
C LEU A 519 13.08 8.96 -31.96
N ILE A 520 13.29 10.00 -32.76
CA ILE A 520 13.00 9.99 -34.20
C ILE A 520 14.29 9.82 -34.98
N THR A 521 14.33 8.81 -35.86
CA THR A 521 15.45 8.60 -36.80
C THR A 521 14.96 8.72 -38.24
N ASN A 522 15.89 8.92 -39.19
CA ASN A 522 15.54 8.99 -40.62
C ASN A 522 15.91 7.68 -41.32
N HIS A 523 14.99 7.20 -42.16
CA HIS A 523 15.26 6.14 -43.12
C HIS A 523 15.71 6.73 -44.47
N PRO A 524 16.77 6.18 -45.10
CA PRO A 524 17.17 6.58 -46.43
C PRO A 524 16.13 6.14 -47.47
N LEU A 525 15.86 6.98 -48.48
CA LEU A 525 14.98 6.61 -49.60
C LEU A 525 15.56 5.40 -50.37
N PRO A 526 14.71 4.50 -50.90
CA PRO A 526 15.16 3.40 -51.73
C PRO A 526 15.82 3.91 -53.02
N VAL A 527 16.78 3.13 -53.53
CA VAL A 527 17.51 3.44 -54.78
C VAL A 527 16.77 2.78 -55.95
N VAL A 528 16.47 3.58 -56.98
CA VAL A 528 15.92 3.15 -58.27
C VAL A 528 16.58 3.98 -59.38
N ASP A 529 17.09 3.31 -60.41
CA ASP A 529 17.75 3.87 -61.60
C ASP A 529 17.54 2.90 -62.78
N LEU A 530 16.92 3.37 -63.87
CA LEU A 530 16.58 2.60 -65.07
C LEU A 530 17.54 2.86 -66.25
N GLY A 531 18.51 3.77 -66.11
CA GLY A 531 19.51 4.08 -67.14
C GLY A 531 19.02 4.97 -68.30
N ASN A 532 19.83 5.06 -69.36
CA ASN A 532 19.56 5.92 -70.54
C ASN A 532 18.79 5.18 -71.65
N ASP A 533 18.11 5.93 -72.54
CA ASP A 533 17.39 5.42 -73.70
C ASP A 533 18.25 4.54 -74.65
N THR A 534 17.70 3.41 -75.16
CA THR A 534 18.49 2.31 -75.78
C THR A 534 17.89 1.72 -77.09
N LEU A 535 18.74 1.22 -78.01
CA LEU A 535 18.39 0.53 -79.28
C LEU A 535 18.97 -0.91 -79.29
N ILE A 536 18.20 -1.93 -79.72
CA ILE A 536 18.47 -3.39 -79.50
C ILE A 536 18.23 -4.23 -80.79
N CYS A 537 18.76 -5.45 -80.93
CA CYS A 537 18.44 -6.33 -82.08
C CYS A 537 17.11 -7.11 -81.89
N ASP A 538 16.34 -7.37 -82.95
CA ASP A 538 15.08 -8.15 -82.95
C ASP A 538 15.31 -9.53 -82.34
N GLY A 539 14.39 -9.93 -81.47
CA GLY A 539 14.46 -11.18 -80.73
C GLY A 539 15.30 -11.11 -79.47
N GLN A 540 16.11 -10.06 -79.28
CA GLN A 540 16.68 -9.76 -77.97
C GLN A 540 15.62 -9.08 -77.09
N THR A 541 15.86 -9.07 -75.79
CA THR A 541 15.00 -8.37 -74.83
C THR A 541 15.89 -7.53 -73.93
N LEU A 542 15.40 -6.38 -73.48
CA LEU A 542 16.05 -5.62 -72.41
C LEU A 542 15.37 -5.99 -71.11
N THR A 543 16.11 -6.52 -70.14
CA THR A 543 15.59 -6.64 -68.78
C THR A 543 16.08 -5.45 -67.98
N LEU A 544 15.16 -4.61 -67.55
CA LEU A 544 15.41 -3.59 -66.55
C LEU A 544 15.35 -4.27 -65.19
N ASP A 545 16.40 -4.11 -64.40
CA ASP A 545 16.52 -4.74 -63.08
C ASP A 545 16.72 -3.64 -62.03
N VAL A 546 15.70 -3.45 -61.20
CA VAL A 546 15.74 -2.54 -60.05
C VAL A 546 15.79 -3.31 -58.74
N THR A 547 16.27 -4.56 -58.77
CA THR A 547 16.36 -5.43 -57.59
C THR A 547 17.13 -4.72 -56.49
N ASN A 548 16.40 -4.48 -55.42
CA ASN A 548 16.92 -3.93 -54.18
C ASN A 548 16.31 -4.72 -53.02
N SER A 549 17.10 -5.10 -52.01
CA SER A 549 16.59 -5.96 -50.94
C SER A 549 15.64 -5.19 -50.03
N GLY A 550 14.50 -5.78 -49.66
CA GLY A 550 13.58 -5.18 -48.68
C GLY A 550 12.70 -4.05 -49.23
N VAL A 551 12.38 -4.08 -50.52
CA VAL A 551 11.46 -3.14 -51.17
C VAL A 551 10.40 -3.88 -52.00
N LEU A 552 9.25 -3.25 -52.14
CA LEU A 552 8.17 -3.57 -53.07
C LEU A 552 8.34 -2.73 -54.34
N TYR A 553 7.98 -3.31 -55.48
CA TYR A 553 8.10 -2.66 -56.79
C TYR A 553 6.71 -2.44 -57.40
N LEU A 554 6.58 -1.41 -58.22
CA LEU A 554 5.40 -1.17 -59.03
C LEU A 554 5.82 -0.57 -60.38
N TRP A 555 5.53 -1.29 -61.46
CA TRP A 555 5.79 -0.84 -62.83
C TRP A 555 4.57 -0.18 -63.46
N GLN A 556 4.76 0.45 -64.61
CA GLN A 556 3.70 1.14 -65.36
C GLN A 556 2.48 0.29 -65.74
N ASP A 557 2.64 -1.04 -65.80
CA ASP A 557 1.56 -1.98 -66.13
C ASP A 557 0.88 -2.57 -64.87
N GLY A 558 1.28 -2.12 -63.68
CA GLY A 558 0.78 -2.61 -62.39
C GLY A 558 1.49 -3.86 -61.88
N SER A 559 2.52 -4.37 -62.58
CA SER A 559 3.31 -5.51 -62.11
C SER A 559 4.25 -5.12 -60.97
N VAL A 560 4.61 -6.10 -60.12
CA VAL A 560 5.36 -5.89 -58.87
C VAL A 560 6.69 -6.66 -58.81
N ASN A 561 7.13 -7.21 -59.93
CA ASN A 561 8.39 -7.95 -60.02
C ASN A 561 9.58 -6.98 -60.05
N PRO A 562 10.70 -7.19 -59.32
CA PRO A 562 11.90 -6.35 -59.42
C PRO A 562 12.48 -6.22 -60.84
N GLN A 563 12.21 -7.20 -61.70
CA GLN A 563 12.68 -7.21 -63.08
C GLN A 563 11.52 -6.99 -64.06
N PHE A 564 11.77 -6.15 -65.06
CA PHE A 564 10.83 -5.88 -66.14
C PHE A 564 11.48 -6.12 -67.50
N THR A 565 10.99 -7.14 -68.21
CA THR A 565 11.50 -7.51 -69.52
C THR A 565 10.73 -6.77 -70.62
N ILE A 566 11.46 -5.98 -71.38
CA ILE A 566 10.99 -5.22 -72.53
C ILE A 566 11.22 -6.05 -73.79
N SER A 567 10.14 -6.35 -74.50
CA SER A 567 10.15 -7.08 -75.78
C SER A 567 9.55 -6.28 -76.94
N SER A 568 9.22 -5.01 -76.71
CA SER A 568 8.63 -4.10 -77.68
C SER A 568 9.15 -2.68 -77.46
N ALA A 569 9.11 -1.84 -78.49
CA ALA A 569 9.50 -0.44 -78.34
C ALA A 569 8.48 0.33 -77.46
N GLY A 570 8.96 1.22 -76.56
CA GLY A 570 8.09 1.96 -75.63
C GLY A 570 8.81 2.75 -74.55
N LEU A 571 8.03 3.47 -73.71
CA LEU A 571 8.46 4.15 -72.47
C LEU A 571 8.08 3.29 -71.25
N TYR A 572 9.01 3.14 -70.31
CA TYR A 572 8.88 2.28 -69.13
C TYR A 572 9.28 3.05 -67.86
N TRP A 573 8.62 2.79 -66.73
CA TRP A 573 8.93 3.42 -65.43
C TRP A 573 8.70 2.47 -64.25
N ALA A 574 9.47 2.64 -63.18
CA ALA A 574 9.40 1.85 -61.95
C ALA A 574 9.26 2.73 -60.72
N PHE A 575 8.41 2.32 -59.78
CA PHE A 575 8.23 2.89 -58.45
C PHE A 575 8.68 1.85 -57.42
N VAL A 576 9.51 2.23 -56.46
CA VAL A 576 10.08 1.33 -55.44
C VAL A 576 9.73 1.85 -54.06
N THR A 577 9.18 0.99 -53.19
CA THR A 577 8.75 1.30 -51.82
C THR A 577 9.43 0.35 -50.84
N ASP A 578 10.19 0.84 -49.87
CA ASP A 578 10.85 -0.03 -48.88
C ASP A 578 9.89 -0.61 -47.82
N THR A 579 10.41 -1.51 -46.98
CA THR A 579 9.67 -2.08 -45.83
C THR A 579 9.22 -1.03 -44.81
N ASN A 580 9.81 0.17 -44.83
CA ASN A 580 9.45 1.30 -43.98
C ASN A 580 8.52 2.29 -44.70
N THR A 581 7.92 1.89 -45.83
CA THR A 581 6.97 2.65 -46.66
C THR A 581 7.54 3.85 -47.43
N CYS A 582 8.87 4.04 -47.43
CA CYS A 582 9.53 5.12 -48.17
C CYS A 582 9.60 4.81 -49.66
N SER A 583 9.31 5.77 -50.54
CA SER A 583 9.18 5.49 -51.98
C SER A 583 9.86 6.47 -52.95
N LYS A 584 10.26 5.97 -54.14
CA LYS A 584 10.96 6.71 -55.21
C LYS A 584 10.69 6.11 -56.61
N ALA A 585 10.79 6.89 -57.70
CA ALA A 585 10.57 6.43 -59.07
C ALA A 585 11.61 6.90 -60.13
N ASP A 586 11.71 6.17 -61.26
CA ASP A 586 12.55 6.49 -62.43
C ASP A 586 11.99 5.93 -63.79
N SER A 587 12.48 6.37 -64.98
CA SER A 587 11.94 6.04 -66.34
C SER A 587 12.95 5.94 -67.51
N ILE A 588 12.68 5.14 -68.58
CA ILE A 588 13.54 4.88 -69.79
C ILE A 588 12.75 4.58 -71.13
N ILE A 589 13.34 4.83 -72.33
CA ILE A 589 12.80 4.51 -73.70
C ILE A 589 13.63 3.43 -74.48
N VAL A 590 12.99 2.50 -75.24
CA VAL A 590 13.65 1.37 -76.00
C VAL A 590 13.16 1.14 -77.48
N ASN A 591 14.02 0.70 -78.45
CA ASN A 591 13.75 0.40 -79.91
C ASN A 591 14.50 -0.87 -80.52
N TYR A 592 14.19 -1.43 -81.73
CA TYR A 592 14.68 -2.78 -82.28
C TYR A 592 15.22 -2.94 -83.78
N VAL A 593 16.07 -3.96 -84.16
CA VAL A 593 16.72 -4.29 -85.52
C VAL A 593 17.09 -5.82 -85.84
N PRO A 594 16.91 -6.47 -87.04
CA PRO A 594 17.05 -7.96 -87.30
C PRO A 594 18.44 -8.70 -87.34
N VAL A 595 18.49 -10.06 -87.11
CA VAL A 595 19.70 -10.98 -86.98
C VAL A 595 19.89 -12.10 -88.07
N PRO A 596 21.10 -12.70 -88.31
CA PRO A 596 21.39 -13.79 -89.31
C PRO A 596 21.19 -15.27 -88.83
N PRO A 597 21.05 -16.34 -89.68
CA PRO A 597 20.83 -17.75 -89.24
C PRO A 597 22.08 -18.70 -89.21
N LEU A 598 22.19 -19.63 -88.20
CA LEU A 598 23.31 -20.60 -87.97
C LEU A 598 22.83 -21.98 -87.39
N ASN A 599 23.45 -23.14 -87.74
CA ASN A 599 23.14 -24.51 -87.20
C ASN A 599 24.35 -25.52 -87.27
N LEU A 600 24.64 -26.28 -86.20
CA LEU A 600 25.79 -27.18 -85.97
C LEU A 600 25.46 -28.69 -85.88
N GLY A 601 24.19 -29.12 -85.89
CA GLY A 601 23.78 -30.54 -85.79
C GLY A 601 23.24 -30.98 -84.41
N VAL A 602 23.13 -32.30 -84.16
CA VAL A 602 22.56 -32.88 -82.90
C VAL A 602 23.63 -33.46 -81.98
N ASP A 603 23.43 -33.31 -80.67
CA ASP A 603 24.35 -33.75 -79.61
C ASP A 603 24.67 -35.27 -79.64
N THR A 604 25.89 -35.67 -79.24
CA THR A 604 26.37 -37.08 -79.32
C THR A 604 27.33 -37.44 -78.17
N ALA A 605 27.48 -38.75 -77.84
CA ALA A 605 28.40 -39.25 -76.82
C ALA A 605 29.44 -40.27 -77.35
N ILE A 606 30.65 -40.27 -76.79
CA ILE A 606 31.78 -41.15 -77.16
C ILE A 606 32.54 -41.66 -75.90
N CYS A 607 33.39 -42.68 -76.04
CA CYS A 607 34.18 -43.20 -74.91
C CYS A 607 35.40 -42.31 -74.63
N LEU A 608 35.89 -42.31 -73.38
CA LEU A 608 37.13 -41.63 -73.02
C LEU A 608 38.28 -42.09 -73.94
N ASN A 609 38.83 -41.13 -74.72
CA ASN A 609 39.87 -41.24 -75.77
C ASN A 609 39.43 -41.31 -77.27
N ASP A 610 38.15 -41.11 -77.61
CA ASP A 610 37.63 -41.02 -79.00
C ASP A 610 37.54 -39.56 -79.58
N THR A 611 37.28 -39.32 -80.89
CA THR A 611 37.22 -37.94 -81.53
C THR A 611 36.10 -37.71 -82.62
N LEU A 612 35.59 -36.46 -82.83
CA LEU A 612 34.49 -35.98 -83.75
C LEU A 612 34.78 -34.58 -84.44
N LEU A 613 34.05 -34.12 -85.49
CA LEU A 613 34.25 -32.85 -86.28
C LEU A 613 32.92 -32.05 -86.54
N LEU A 614 32.91 -30.69 -86.45
CA LEU A 614 31.76 -29.74 -86.57
C LEU A 614 31.97 -28.59 -87.61
N SER A 615 30.91 -27.94 -88.16
CA SER A 615 30.92 -26.89 -89.24
C SER A 615 29.91 -25.73 -89.05
N ALA A 616 30.27 -24.46 -89.36
CA ALA A 616 29.47 -23.23 -89.10
C ALA A 616 29.37 -22.19 -90.27
N ALA A 617 29.70 -22.54 -91.51
CA ALA A 617 29.89 -21.58 -92.61
C ALA A 617 28.61 -20.75 -93.02
N TYR A 618 28.73 -19.42 -93.12
CA TYR A 618 27.69 -18.47 -93.58
C TYR A 618 28.29 -17.18 -94.27
N PRO A 619 27.66 -16.53 -95.27
CA PRO A 619 28.23 -15.35 -95.97
C PRO A 619 28.25 -14.05 -95.14
N ASP A 620 29.20 -13.16 -95.44
CA ASP A 620 29.32 -11.77 -94.91
C ASP A 620 29.26 -11.63 -93.37
N VAL A 621 29.69 -12.67 -92.66
CA VAL A 621 29.80 -12.71 -91.20
C VAL A 621 31.22 -13.04 -90.77
N THR A 622 31.53 -12.73 -89.52
CA THR A 622 32.77 -13.17 -88.86
C THR A 622 32.48 -14.37 -87.96
N TYR A 623 33.36 -15.39 -87.98
CA TYR A 623 33.20 -16.60 -87.16
C TYR A 623 34.01 -16.50 -85.88
N LEU A 624 33.43 -17.01 -84.80
CA LEU A 624 34.13 -17.30 -83.58
C LEU A 624 33.63 -18.63 -83.01
N TRP A 625 34.54 -19.57 -82.80
CA TRP A 625 34.25 -20.82 -82.12
C TRP A 625 34.60 -20.75 -80.65
N SER A 626 34.00 -21.64 -79.86
CA SER A 626 34.31 -21.88 -78.44
C SER A 626 35.81 -21.98 -78.07
N ASN A 627 36.67 -22.46 -78.99
CA ASN A 627 38.11 -22.54 -78.76
C ASN A 627 38.91 -21.32 -79.26
N GLY A 628 38.23 -20.25 -79.66
CA GLY A 628 38.81 -19.04 -80.25
C GLY A 628 39.14 -19.16 -81.74
N SER A 629 38.82 -20.28 -82.40
CA SER A 629 39.03 -20.40 -83.84
C SER A 629 38.09 -19.48 -84.63
N THR A 630 38.59 -18.91 -85.71
CA THR A 630 37.81 -18.13 -86.68
C THR A 630 37.63 -18.88 -88.01
N ASN A 631 37.99 -20.16 -88.04
CA ASN A 631 37.78 -21.02 -89.21
C ASN A 631 36.31 -21.46 -89.30
N PRO A 632 35.83 -21.92 -90.47
CA PRO A 632 34.46 -22.42 -90.60
C PRO A 632 34.21 -23.80 -89.95
N ASP A 633 35.23 -24.55 -89.49
CA ASP A 633 35.12 -25.93 -88.95
C ASP A 633 35.90 -26.15 -87.63
N LEU A 634 35.50 -27.12 -86.78
CA LEU A 634 36.12 -27.45 -85.49
C LEU A 634 36.20 -28.96 -85.16
N LYS A 635 37.39 -29.49 -84.79
CA LYS A 635 37.59 -30.88 -84.32
C LYS A 635 37.52 -30.99 -82.79
N VAL A 636 36.82 -32.00 -82.28
CA VAL A 636 36.42 -32.13 -80.87
C VAL A 636 36.60 -33.56 -80.34
N TYR A 637 36.97 -33.72 -79.07
CA TYR A 637 37.28 -35.04 -78.46
C TYR A 637 37.24 -35.03 -76.93
N THR A 638 36.80 -33.93 -76.35
CA THR A 638 36.65 -33.74 -74.91
C THR A 638 35.19 -33.42 -74.63
N THR A 639 34.67 -33.85 -73.48
CA THR A 639 33.32 -33.45 -73.07
C THR A 639 33.24 -31.94 -73.07
N GLY A 640 32.24 -31.40 -73.75
CA GLY A 640 32.10 -29.97 -73.85
C GLY A 640 30.99 -29.55 -74.78
N VAL A 641 30.44 -28.39 -74.46
CA VAL A 641 29.59 -27.64 -75.38
C VAL A 641 30.52 -26.85 -76.28
N TYR A 642 30.48 -27.17 -77.56
CA TYR A 642 31.11 -26.41 -78.60
C TYR A 642 30.08 -25.47 -79.19
N TRP A 643 30.45 -24.23 -79.44
CA TRP A 643 29.56 -23.27 -80.07
C TRP A 643 30.30 -22.54 -81.18
N ALA A 644 29.51 -22.06 -82.14
CA ALA A 644 29.94 -21.12 -83.15
C ALA A 644 29.07 -19.86 -83.05
N GLN A 645 29.71 -18.71 -83.21
CA GLN A 645 29.09 -17.41 -83.31
C GLN A 645 29.38 -16.83 -84.68
N ILE A 646 28.34 -16.26 -85.28
CA ILE A 646 28.46 -15.41 -86.45
C ILE A 646 27.96 -14.00 -86.13
N THR A 647 28.74 -12.98 -86.49
CA THR A 647 28.40 -11.57 -86.27
C THR A 647 28.32 -10.84 -87.60
N ASP A 648 27.21 -10.13 -87.80
CA ASP A 648 26.97 -9.30 -88.98
C ASP A 648 27.48 -7.85 -88.82
N THR A 649 27.25 -7.03 -89.84
CA THR A 649 27.71 -5.63 -89.89
C THR A 649 26.96 -4.66 -88.98
N ASN A 650 25.80 -5.03 -88.42
CA ASN A 650 25.04 -4.22 -87.45
C ASN A 650 25.34 -4.61 -85.99
N HIS A 651 26.37 -5.43 -85.77
CA HIS A 651 26.69 -6.06 -84.49
C HIS A 651 25.60 -6.99 -83.97
N CYS A 652 24.69 -7.44 -84.84
CA CYS A 652 23.71 -8.46 -84.49
C CYS A 652 24.38 -9.84 -84.62
N VAL A 653 24.19 -10.65 -83.58
CA VAL A 653 24.96 -11.86 -83.32
C VAL A 653 24.05 -13.07 -83.31
N SER A 654 24.48 -14.14 -83.97
CA SER A 654 23.81 -15.43 -83.93
C SER A 654 24.75 -16.53 -83.52
N THR A 655 24.29 -17.40 -82.63
CA THR A 655 25.08 -18.48 -82.03
C THR A 655 24.33 -19.79 -82.15
N ASP A 656 25.07 -20.88 -82.35
CA ASP A 656 24.53 -22.22 -82.18
C ASP A 656 25.51 -23.11 -81.41
N THR A 657 24.96 -24.12 -80.73
CA THR A 657 25.67 -24.98 -79.78
C THR A 657 25.54 -26.45 -80.14
N PHE A 658 26.61 -27.21 -79.94
CA PHE A 658 26.70 -28.66 -80.09
C PHE A 658 27.33 -29.26 -78.84
N ASN A 659 26.67 -30.21 -78.19
CA ASN A 659 27.17 -30.87 -76.99
C ASN A 659 27.78 -32.24 -77.31
N LEU A 660 29.07 -32.39 -76.99
CA LEU A 660 29.76 -33.67 -77.02
C LEU A 660 29.92 -34.20 -75.60
N SER A 661 29.46 -35.43 -75.34
CA SER A 661 29.65 -36.11 -74.05
C SER A 661 30.67 -37.25 -74.15
N VAL A 662 31.83 -37.11 -73.53
CA VAL A 662 32.82 -38.19 -73.39
C VAL A 662 32.59 -38.90 -72.05
N LEU A 663 32.20 -40.17 -72.06
CA LEU A 663 31.85 -40.91 -70.84
C LEU A 663 32.99 -41.83 -70.36
N PRO A 664 33.37 -41.76 -69.06
CA PRO A 664 34.31 -42.71 -68.47
C PRO A 664 33.65 -44.08 -68.20
N PRO A 665 34.45 -45.15 -68.00
CA PRO A 665 33.94 -46.40 -67.40
C PRO A 665 33.31 -46.15 -66.02
N PRO A 666 32.36 -46.99 -65.58
CA PRO A 666 31.76 -46.78 -64.27
C PRO A 666 32.76 -46.96 -63.14
N PRO A 667 32.88 -45.99 -62.22
CA PRO A 667 33.74 -46.15 -61.04
C PRO A 667 33.05 -47.12 -60.09
N VAL A 668 33.73 -48.20 -59.71
CA VAL A 668 33.26 -49.14 -58.68
C VAL A 668 34.31 -49.21 -57.60
N ASP A 669 33.86 -49.13 -56.34
CA ASP A 669 34.68 -49.09 -55.13
C ASP A 669 33.86 -49.74 -53.99
N LEU A 670 34.35 -50.84 -53.44
CA LEU A 670 33.79 -51.62 -52.34
C LEU A 670 34.44 -51.24 -50.99
N GLY A 671 35.43 -50.35 -50.98
CA GLY A 671 36.21 -49.94 -49.81
C GLY A 671 37.30 -50.94 -49.40
N ASP A 672 38.13 -50.54 -48.43
CA ASP A 672 39.27 -51.34 -47.96
C ASP A 672 38.83 -52.49 -47.02
N GLU A 673 38.06 -52.18 -45.95
CA GLU A 673 37.64 -53.12 -44.90
C GLU A 673 36.20 -52.83 -44.41
N VAL A 674 35.39 -53.86 -44.14
CA VAL A 674 34.01 -53.74 -43.59
C VAL A 674 33.89 -54.52 -42.27
N HIS A 675 33.46 -53.86 -41.19
CA HIS A 675 33.23 -54.49 -39.88
C HIS A 675 31.73 -54.59 -39.56
N PHE A 676 31.29 -55.68 -38.94
CA PHE A 676 29.93 -55.82 -38.40
C PHE A 676 29.93 -56.52 -37.04
N CYS A 677 28.94 -56.22 -36.19
CA CYS A 677 28.83 -56.83 -34.87
C CYS A 677 28.30 -58.27 -34.95
N ILE A 678 28.73 -59.12 -34.02
CA ILE A 678 28.24 -60.51 -33.91
C ILE A 678 26.71 -60.58 -33.94
N GLY A 679 26.18 -61.43 -34.82
CA GLY A 679 24.72 -61.59 -35.03
C GLY A 679 24.07 -60.63 -36.03
N ASN A 680 24.82 -59.68 -36.58
CA ASN A 680 24.35 -58.77 -37.65
C ASN A 680 24.81 -59.24 -39.05
N VAL A 681 24.37 -58.53 -40.10
CA VAL A 681 24.73 -58.76 -41.51
C VAL A 681 25.45 -57.52 -42.05
N ALA A 682 26.50 -57.70 -42.85
CA ALA A 682 27.13 -56.61 -43.61
C ALA A 682 26.61 -56.62 -45.06
N THR A 683 26.28 -55.45 -45.61
CA THR A 683 25.86 -55.29 -47.00
C THR A 683 26.96 -54.59 -47.78
N LEU A 684 27.48 -55.24 -48.82
CA LEU A 684 28.41 -54.66 -49.78
C LEU A 684 27.62 -53.95 -50.88
N ASP A 685 28.02 -52.73 -51.24
CA ASP A 685 27.34 -51.92 -52.25
C ASP A 685 28.31 -51.54 -53.36
N ALA A 686 28.09 -52.09 -54.55
CA ALA A 686 28.88 -51.80 -55.75
C ALA A 686 28.23 -50.71 -56.62
N SER A 687 27.13 -50.10 -56.17
CA SER A 687 26.32 -49.20 -56.99
C SER A 687 27.17 -48.05 -57.55
N ALA A 688 27.21 -47.99 -58.88
CA ALA A 688 28.01 -47.04 -59.62
C ALA A 688 27.08 -46.22 -60.51
N SER A 689 27.24 -44.90 -60.46
CA SER A 689 26.28 -43.92 -61.01
C SER A 689 26.02 -44.03 -62.51
N ASN A 690 26.93 -44.63 -63.27
CA ASN A 690 26.80 -44.90 -64.71
C ASN A 690 26.96 -46.38 -65.05
N ALA A 691 26.91 -47.30 -64.08
CA ALA A 691 26.91 -48.74 -64.38
C ALA A 691 25.51 -49.20 -64.82
N ALA A 692 25.43 -49.71 -66.03
CA ALA A 692 24.28 -50.40 -66.59
C ALA A 692 24.17 -51.86 -66.13
N THR A 693 25.28 -52.50 -65.77
CA THR A 693 25.32 -53.91 -65.32
C THR A 693 26.42 -54.14 -64.27
N TYR A 694 26.18 -55.11 -63.37
CA TYR A 694 27.08 -55.57 -62.30
C TYR A 694 27.34 -57.07 -62.43
N PHE A 695 28.50 -57.55 -61.98
CA PHE A 695 28.84 -58.97 -61.94
C PHE A 695 29.73 -59.29 -60.73
N TRP A 696 29.18 -60.02 -59.76
CA TRP A 696 29.83 -60.36 -58.49
C TRP A 696 30.57 -61.70 -58.53
N TRP A 697 31.38 -61.97 -57.48
CA TRP A 697 32.17 -63.19 -57.32
C TRP A 697 31.37 -64.50 -57.38
N ASP A 698 30.09 -64.48 -57.01
CA ASP A 698 29.20 -65.64 -57.00
C ASP A 698 28.31 -65.72 -58.27
N GLY A 699 28.48 -64.77 -59.19
CA GLY A 699 27.74 -64.69 -60.46
C GLY A 699 26.42 -63.91 -60.39
N THR A 700 26.09 -63.31 -59.24
CA THR A 700 24.93 -62.42 -59.13
C THR A 700 25.19 -61.06 -59.79
N THR A 701 24.12 -60.32 -60.10
CA THR A 701 24.18 -59.06 -60.88
C THR A 701 23.41 -57.91 -60.25
N ALA A 702 23.02 -58.05 -58.98
CA ALA A 702 22.41 -56.96 -58.23
C ALA A 702 23.45 -55.86 -57.94
N PRO A 703 23.07 -54.61 -57.66
CA PRO A 703 24.03 -53.58 -57.26
C PRO A 703 24.60 -53.76 -55.84
N THR A 704 23.95 -54.56 -54.99
CA THR A 704 24.37 -54.84 -53.60
C THR A 704 24.42 -56.34 -53.31
N HIS A 705 25.16 -56.72 -52.26
CA HIS A 705 25.27 -58.11 -51.81
C HIS A 705 25.45 -58.22 -50.29
N ASP A 706 24.64 -59.04 -49.62
CA ASP A 706 24.74 -59.30 -48.18
C ASP A 706 25.74 -60.41 -47.85
N VAL A 707 26.52 -60.22 -46.78
CA VAL A 707 27.49 -61.19 -46.26
C VAL A 707 27.33 -61.34 -44.75
N VAL A 708 27.35 -62.59 -44.30
CA VAL A 708 27.12 -62.98 -42.88
C VAL A 708 28.32 -63.72 -42.28
N VAL A 709 29.41 -63.81 -43.03
CA VAL A 709 30.63 -64.52 -42.66
C VAL A 709 31.81 -63.63 -43.07
N PRO A 710 32.85 -63.48 -42.24
CA PRO A 710 34.04 -62.72 -42.62
C PRO A 710 34.80 -63.36 -43.80
N GLY A 711 35.36 -62.54 -44.71
CA GLY A 711 36.05 -63.00 -45.93
C GLY A 711 36.32 -61.93 -47.00
N PHE A 712 36.82 -62.35 -48.17
CA PHE A 712 37.17 -61.49 -49.33
C PHE A 712 36.16 -61.58 -50.49
N TYR A 713 35.82 -60.45 -51.12
CA TYR A 713 34.74 -60.31 -52.14
C TYR A 713 35.11 -59.36 -53.30
N TRP A 714 34.48 -59.46 -54.50
CA TRP A 714 34.76 -58.62 -55.70
C TRP A 714 33.58 -58.39 -56.68
N VAL A 715 33.63 -57.34 -57.51
CA VAL A 715 32.60 -56.95 -58.52
C VAL A 715 33.15 -56.29 -59.82
N GLU A 716 32.52 -56.51 -60.99
CA GLU A 716 32.74 -55.77 -62.27
C GLU A 716 31.52 -54.91 -62.65
N THR A 717 31.72 -53.72 -63.24
CA THR A 717 30.68 -52.81 -63.74
C THR A 717 30.88 -52.39 -65.21
N THR A 718 29.78 -52.17 -65.95
CA THR A 718 29.78 -51.69 -67.37
C THR A 718 28.71 -50.62 -67.62
N ASN A 719 28.98 -49.52 -68.35
CA ASN A 719 28.02 -48.43 -68.66
C ASN A 719 27.16 -48.67 -69.92
N SER A 720 26.18 -47.78 -70.16
CA SER A 720 25.19 -47.87 -71.25
C SER A 720 25.76 -47.72 -72.67
N ILE A 721 26.97 -47.16 -72.82
CA ILE A 721 27.66 -47.04 -74.12
C ILE A 721 28.80 -48.07 -74.27
N GLY A 722 29.07 -48.89 -73.24
CA GLY A 722 29.98 -50.04 -73.28
C GLY A 722 31.32 -49.92 -72.53
N CYS A 723 31.57 -48.88 -71.72
CA CYS A 723 32.81 -48.73 -70.93
C CYS A 723 32.79 -49.60 -69.63
N LYS A 724 33.92 -50.18 -69.17
CA LYS A 724 34.01 -51.18 -68.06
C LYS A 724 35.03 -50.89 -66.93
N SER A 725 34.80 -51.39 -65.69
CA SER A 725 35.70 -51.33 -64.49
C SER A 725 35.47 -52.48 -63.46
N TRP A 726 36.35 -52.72 -62.45
CA TRP A 726 36.19 -53.75 -61.37
C TRP A 726 36.83 -53.37 -60.00
N ASP A 727 36.41 -53.98 -58.88
CA ASP A 727 36.97 -53.77 -57.51
C ASP A 727 36.79 -54.93 -56.47
N THR A 728 37.45 -54.91 -55.29
CA THR A 728 37.53 -55.98 -54.23
C THR A 728 37.53 -55.46 -52.76
N VAL A 729 37.03 -56.23 -51.75
CA VAL A 729 36.98 -55.87 -50.29
C VAL A 729 37.15 -57.06 -49.31
N GLU A 730 37.63 -56.82 -48.06
CA GLU A 730 37.67 -57.77 -46.91
C GLU A 730 36.65 -57.42 -45.79
N VAL A 731 36.04 -58.42 -45.14
CA VAL A 731 34.96 -58.23 -44.14
C VAL A 731 35.27 -58.94 -42.81
N PHE A 732 35.04 -58.27 -41.67
CA PHE A 732 35.34 -58.70 -40.28
C PHE A 732 34.10 -58.70 -39.35
N GLU A 733 34.06 -59.62 -38.36
CA GLU A 733 33.02 -59.70 -37.32
C GLU A 733 33.57 -59.30 -35.93
N GLU A 734 32.91 -58.38 -35.23
CA GLU A 734 33.35 -57.78 -33.94
C GLU A 734 32.47 -58.20 -32.73
N PRO A 735 33.04 -58.37 -31.51
CA PRO A 735 32.29 -58.73 -30.29
C PRO A 735 31.54 -57.54 -29.65
N LEU A 736 30.52 -57.81 -28.81
CA LEU A 736 29.77 -56.76 -28.09
C LEU A 736 30.55 -56.20 -26.86
N PRO A 737 30.37 -54.92 -26.48
CA PRO A 737 30.98 -54.32 -25.29
C PRO A 737 30.46 -54.94 -23.96
N VAL A 738 31.30 -55.00 -22.92
CA VAL A 738 30.94 -55.52 -21.58
C VAL A 738 30.56 -54.37 -20.64
N ILE A 739 29.43 -54.47 -19.93
CA ILE A 739 28.90 -53.46 -18.98
C ILE A 739 28.28 -54.16 -17.75
N GLU A 740 28.54 -53.66 -16.54
CA GLU A 740 27.97 -54.12 -15.26
C GLU A 740 27.90 -52.96 -14.24
N LEU A 741 26.69 -52.45 -13.95
CA LEU A 741 26.43 -51.36 -12.99
C LEU A 741 26.30 -51.82 -11.53
N GLY A 742 26.32 -53.13 -11.29
CA GLY A 742 26.17 -53.76 -9.98
C GLY A 742 24.72 -54.08 -9.60
N ASN A 743 24.51 -54.52 -8.35
CA ASN A 743 23.19 -54.88 -7.84
C ASN A 743 22.45 -53.67 -7.25
N ASP A 744 21.12 -53.74 -7.20
CA ASP A 744 20.26 -52.74 -6.55
C ASP A 744 20.75 -52.37 -5.12
N THR A 745 20.75 -51.08 -4.81
CA THR A 745 21.45 -50.52 -3.63
C THR A 745 20.57 -49.54 -2.84
N LEU A 746 20.64 -49.61 -1.50
CA LEU A 746 19.99 -48.66 -0.57
C LEU A 746 20.97 -47.56 -0.13
N LEU A 747 20.55 -46.29 -0.20
CA LEU A 747 21.31 -45.14 0.31
C LEU A 747 20.69 -44.58 1.59
N CYS A 748 21.52 -44.43 2.62
CA CYS A 748 21.14 -43.91 3.93
C CYS A 748 21.58 -42.45 4.10
N ASP A 749 20.71 -41.61 4.67
CA ASP A 749 21.00 -40.26 5.15
C ASP A 749 21.85 -39.38 4.20
N PHE A 750 21.23 -38.91 3.12
CA PHE A 750 21.83 -38.02 2.11
C PHE A 750 23.13 -38.53 1.47
N ALA A 751 23.48 -39.81 1.63
CA ALA A 751 24.60 -40.44 0.92
C ALA A 751 24.38 -40.43 -0.60
N SER A 752 25.48 -40.46 -1.36
CA SER A 752 25.48 -40.54 -2.81
C SER A 752 26.28 -41.75 -3.31
N LEU A 753 25.92 -42.27 -4.49
CA LEU A 753 26.58 -43.40 -5.16
C LEU A 753 27.08 -42.97 -6.53
N LEU A 754 28.33 -43.27 -6.86
CA LEU A 754 28.89 -43.06 -8.21
C LEU A 754 28.84 -44.39 -8.98
N LEU A 755 28.02 -44.45 -10.02
CA LEU A 755 27.99 -45.55 -10.98
C LEU A 755 29.10 -45.36 -12.03
N ASP A 756 29.78 -46.43 -12.43
CA ASP A 756 30.83 -46.42 -13.44
C ASP A 756 30.51 -47.49 -14.49
N ALA A 757 30.29 -47.04 -15.73
CA ALA A 757 29.96 -47.90 -16.86
C ALA A 757 31.21 -48.50 -17.54
N GLY A 758 32.42 -48.18 -17.08
CA GLY A 758 33.69 -48.68 -17.62
C GLY A 758 33.96 -48.30 -19.08
N ASN A 759 35.10 -48.77 -19.62
CA ASN A 759 35.54 -48.61 -21.01
C ASN A 759 35.60 -47.15 -21.54
N ASP A 760 36.70 -46.46 -21.23
CA ASP A 760 36.97 -45.06 -21.64
C ASP A 760 36.97 -44.81 -23.16
N SER A 761 37.03 -45.85 -23.99
CA SER A 761 37.05 -45.74 -25.46
C SER A 761 35.70 -45.98 -26.13
N SER A 762 34.61 -46.01 -25.37
CA SER A 762 33.24 -46.23 -25.86
C SER A 762 32.36 -44.99 -25.61
N TYR A 763 31.31 -44.81 -26.41
CA TYR A 763 30.31 -43.77 -26.20
C TYR A 763 29.24 -44.26 -25.22
N HIS A 764 28.99 -43.50 -24.16
CA HIS A 764 27.99 -43.79 -23.15
C HIS A 764 26.74 -42.93 -23.35
N GLN A 765 25.59 -43.47 -23.01
CA GLN A 765 24.33 -42.73 -22.96
C GLN A 765 23.51 -43.20 -21.76
N TRP A 766 23.37 -42.34 -20.76
CA TRP A 766 22.55 -42.59 -19.58
C TRP A 766 21.08 -42.24 -19.83
N GLN A 767 20.20 -42.67 -18.93
CA GLN A 767 18.74 -42.46 -19.01
C GLN A 767 18.32 -40.99 -19.10
N ASP A 768 19.17 -40.06 -18.67
CA ASP A 768 18.94 -38.61 -18.74
C ASP A 768 19.58 -37.94 -19.97
N GLY A 769 20.22 -38.73 -20.84
CA GLY A 769 20.91 -38.27 -22.04
C GLY A 769 22.36 -37.84 -21.82
N SER A 770 22.89 -37.90 -20.58
CA SER A 770 24.32 -37.65 -20.34
C SER A 770 25.20 -38.75 -20.91
N ASN A 771 26.47 -38.41 -21.20
CA ASN A 771 27.39 -39.26 -21.97
C ASN A 771 28.76 -39.47 -21.31
N THR A 772 28.85 -39.25 -20.00
CA THR A 772 30.06 -39.51 -19.21
C THR A 772 30.17 -41.00 -18.87
N ALA A 773 31.38 -41.52 -18.69
CA ALA A 773 31.57 -42.92 -18.26
C ALA A 773 31.00 -43.19 -16.86
N THR A 774 30.87 -42.16 -16.02
CA THR A 774 30.33 -42.25 -14.65
C THR A 774 29.04 -41.45 -14.46
N TYR A 775 28.20 -41.85 -13.52
CA TYR A 775 26.93 -41.20 -13.17
C TYR A 775 26.75 -41.08 -11.65
N LEU A 776 26.52 -39.86 -11.14
CA LEU A 776 26.32 -39.64 -9.70
C LEU A 776 24.84 -39.73 -9.31
N VAL A 777 24.51 -40.70 -8.48
CA VAL A 777 23.17 -40.94 -7.94
C VAL A 777 23.04 -40.30 -6.55
N THR A 778 22.04 -39.44 -6.39
CA THR A 778 21.71 -38.77 -5.12
C THR A 778 20.23 -38.88 -4.75
N LYS A 779 19.42 -39.58 -5.55
CA LYS A 779 17.98 -39.74 -5.38
C LYS A 779 17.57 -41.17 -5.67
N GLU A 780 16.41 -41.56 -5.17
CA GLU A 780 15.82 -42.85 -5.53
C GLU A 780 15.43 -42.90 -7.01
N GLY A 781 15.59 -44.06 -7.64
CA GLY A 781 15.26 -44.25 -9.05
C GLY A 781 15.93 -45.43 -9.72
N ASN A 782 15.51 -45.73 -10.95
CA ASN A 782 16.15 -46.70 -11.83
C ASN A 782 17.12 -45.98 -12.77
N TYR A 783 18.38 -46.41 -12.79
CA TYR A 783 19.46 -45.83 -13.57
C TYR A 783 19.89 -46.84 -14.64
N SER A 784 20.08 -46.39 -15.88
CA SER A 784 20.45 -47.29 -16.99
C SER A 784 21.42 -46.62 -17.96
N VAL A 785 22.38 -47.38 -18.47
CA VAL A 785 23.35 -46.90 -19.45
C VAL A 785 23.36 -47.76 -20.70
N LYS A 786 23.56 -47.11 -21.84
CA LYS A 786 23.86 -47.73 -23.14
C LYS A 786 25.30 -47.41 -23.53
N VAL A 787 26.08 -48.43 -23.86
CA VAL A 787 27.49 -48.31 -24.27
C VAL A 787 27.64 -48.74 -25.72
N ILE A 788 28.29 -47.90 -26.54
CA ILE A 788 28.55 -48.13 -27.96
C ILE A 788 30.06 -48.12 -28.19
N ASP A 789 30.63 -49.19 -28.71
CA ASP A 789 32.07 -49.22 -29.01
C ASP A 789 32.43 -48.49 -30.32
N LYS A 790 33.73 -48.45 -30.64
CA LYS A 790 34.26 -47.78 -31.83
C LYS A 790 33.80 -48.40 -33.16
N TYR A 791 33.27 -49.63 -33.14
CA TYR A 791 32.72 -50.32 -34.31
C TYR A 791 31.19 -50.24 -34.37
N GLY A 792 30.55 -49.56 -33.41
CA GLY A 792 29.11 -49.37 -33.35
C GLY A 792 28.36 -50.49 -32.65
N CYS A 793 29.04 -51.40 -31.95
CA CYS A 793 28.40 -52.50 -31.21
C CYS A 793 27.86 -52.01 -29.87
N ILE A 794 26.64 -52.44 -29.51
CA ILE A 794 25.83 -51.83 -28.45
C ILE A 794 25.53 -52.83 -27.33
N SER A 795 25.74 -52.42 -26.08
CA SER A 795 25.29 -53.12 -24.86
C SER A 795 24.58 -52.17 -23.88
N THR A 796 23.71 -52.68 -23.01
CA THR A 796 22.96 -51.88 -22.02
C THR A 796 22.88 -52.59 -20.66
N ASP A 797 22.84 -51.82 -19.57
CA ASP A 797 22.61 -52.34 -18.20
C ASP A 797 21.79 -51.37 -17.33
N ASN A 798 21.19 -51.86 -16.22
CA ASN A 798 20.40 -51.06 -15.28
C ASN A 798 20.61 -51.43 -13.79
N ILE A 799 20.32 -50.47 -12.90
CA ILE A 799 20.38 -50.61 -11.43
C ILE A 799 19.29 -49.76 -10.76
N PHE A 800 18.61 -50.31 -9.75
CA PHE A 800 17.65 -49.58 -8.92
C PHE A 800 18.28 -49.10 -7.61
N VAL A 801 18.06 -47.83 -7.27
CA VAL A 801 18.53 -47.21 -6.03
C VAL A 801 17.35 -46.73 -5.19
N GLU A 802 17.29 -47.17 -3.94
CA GLU A 802 16.28 -46.77 -2.94
C GLU A 802 16.92 -45.84 -1.87
N THR A 803 16.14 -44.96 -1.24
CA THR A 803 16.64 -44.10 -0.14
C THR A 803 15.85 -44.29 1.15
N GLN A 804 16.54 -44.40 2.28
CA GLN A 804 15.92 -44.49 3.61
C GLN A 804 16.67 -43.58 4.62
N ARG A 805 15.98 -43.14 5.68
CA ARG A 805 16.54 -42.27 6.73
C ARG A 805 16.74 -43.02 8.04
N THR A 806 17.69 -42.60 8.88
CA THR A 806 17.77 -43.07 10.27
C THR A 806 16.50 -42.68 11.05
N PRO A 807 15.96 -43.57 11.90
CA PRO A 807 14.72 -43.32 12.63
C PRO A 807 14.96 -42.28 13.74
N PHE A 808 13.92 -41.57 14.17
CA PHE A 808 14.01 -40.67 15.32
C PHE A 808 12.75 -40.71 16.18
N THR A 809 12.88 -40.36 17.46
CA THR A 809 11.74 -40.20 18.37
C THR A 809 12.07 -39.22 19.50
N ASP A 810 11.03 -38.69 20.15
CA ASP A 810 11.12 -37.84 21.35
C ASP A 810 10.02 -38.27 22.34
N LEU A 811 10.44 -38.77 23.50
CA LEU A 811 9.59 -39.27 24.58
C LEU A 811 9.13 -38.16 25.54
N GLY A 812 9.58 -36.92 25.33
CA GLY A 812 9.22 -35.75 26.12
C GLY A 812 10.05 -35.58 27.41
N PRO A 813 9.77 -34.53 28.20
CA PRO A 813 10.55 -34.18 29.39
C PRO A 813 10.22 -35.06 30.62
N ASP A 814 11.17 -35.12 31.55
CA ASP A 814 11.01 -35.80 32.84
C ASP A 814 9.79 -35.30 33.62
N SER A 815 8.97 -36.20 34.17
CA SER A 815 7.63 -35.87 34.68
C SER A 815 7.24 -36.63 35.97
N LEU A 816 6.48 -35.97 36.86
CA LEU A 816 5.97 -36.49 38.14
C LEU A 816 4.45 -36.72 38.08
N TYR A 817 3.98 -37.94 38.36
CA TYR A 817 2.56 -38.34 38.27
C TYR A 817 1.97 -38.79 39.61
N CYS A 818 0.65 -39.03 39.66
CA CYS A 818 -0.04 -39.52 40.84
C CYS A 818 -0.01 -41.06 40.90
N PHE A 819 0.04 -41.65 42.10
CA PHE A 819 -0.11 -43.10 42.27
C PHE A 819 -1.46 -43.57 41.70
N GLY A 820 -1.42 -44.41 40.66
CA GLY A 820 -2.59 -44.94 39.96
C GLY A 820 -2.71 -44.50 38.50
N ASP A 821 -1.94 -43.49 38.07
CA ASP A 821 -1.94 -43.01 36.69
C ASP A 821 -1.34 -44.05 35.72
N SER A 822 -1.95 -44.19 34.53
CA SER A 822 -1.40 -44.98 33.42
C SER A 822 -0.77 -44.05 32.38
N ILE A 823 0.56 -44.04 32.27
CA ILE A 823 1.28 -43.18 31.32
C ILE A 823 1.58 -43.95 30.03
N ARG A 824 1.35 -43.33 28.88
CA ARG A 824 1.58 -43.90 27.54
C ARG A 824 2.73 -43.18 26.83
N LEU A 825 3.87 -43.85 26.68
CA LEU A 825 5.02 -43.39 25.91
C LEU A 825 4.92 -43.93 24.47
N ASN A 826 5.05 -43.05 23.46
CA ASN A 826 4.89 -43.44 22.06
C ASN A 826 6.15 -43.12 21.25
N ALA A 827 6.86 -44.15 20.82
CA ALA A 827 8.08 -44.05 20.04
C ALA A 827 7.88 -44.28 18.54
N SER A 828 6.64 -44.39 18.05
CA SER A 828 6.32 -44.89 16.70
C SER A 828 7.07 -44.15 15.57
N TRP A 829 7.83 -44.90 14.78
CA TRP A 829 8.47 -44.48 13.53
C TRP A 829 8.30 -45.56 12.44
N PRO A 830 7.98 -45.21 11.19
CA PRO A 830 7.81 -46.19 10.11
C PRO A 830 9.04 -47.09 9.96
N GLU A 831 8.81 -48.41 9.88
CA GLU A 831 9.83 -49.42 9.59
C GLU A 831 10.99 -49.52 10.61
N ALA A 832 10.87 -48.85 11.75
CA ALA A 832 11.80 -49.01 12.86
C ALA A 832 11.43 -50.23 13.72
N ALA A 833 12.44 -51.00 14.11
CA ALA A 833 12.35 -51.96 15.20
C ALA A 833 12.65 -51.25 16.53
N TYR A 834 11.90 -51.54 17.58
CA TYR A 834 12.02 -50.89 18.89
C TYR A 834 12.65 -51.84 19.90
N GLN A 835 13.49 -51.28 20.77
CA GLN A 835 13.99 -51.98 21.94
C GLN A 835 14.00 -51.05 23.14
N TRP A 836 13.05 -51.26 24.04
CA TRP A 836 13.00 -50.53 25.31
C TRP A 836 13.96 -51.13 26.33
N ASN A 837 14.51 -50.30 27.22
CA ASN A 837 15.31 -50.76 28.37
C ASN A 837 14.50 -51.61 29.37
N THR A 838 13.17 -51.66 29.22
CA THR A 838 12.24 -52.55 29.92
C THR A 838 12.15 -53.94 29.30
N GLY A 839 12.69 -54.12 28.08
CA GLY A 839 12.62 -55.35 27.28
C GLY A 839 11.44 -55.40 26.30
N SER A 840 10.57 -54.38 26.25
CA SER A 840 9.51 -54.30 25.23
C SER A 840 10.08 -54.00 23.85
N THR A 841 9.43 -54.51 22.81
CA THR A 841 9.72 -54.22 21.39
C THR A 841 8.56 -53.52 20.69
N ASP A 842 7.55 -53.09 21.45
CA ASP A 842 6.39 -52.40 20.90
C ASP A 842 6.71 -50.92 20.63
N PRO A 843 6.10 -50.30 19.61
CA PRO A 843 6.26 -48.86 19.33
C PRO A 843 5.71 -47.97 20.45
N VAL A 844 4.90 -48.52 21.36
CA VAL A 844 4.25 -47.80 22.47
C VAL A 844 4.47 -48.58 23.76
N TYR A 845 4.89 -47.90 24.82
CA TYR A 845 5.10 -48.49 26.13
C TYR A 845 4.21 -47.83 27.20
N PHE A 846 3.57 -48.63 28.05
CA PHE A 846 2.76 -48.15 29.17
C PHE A 846 3.50 -48.29 30.49
N VAL A 847 3.57 -47.21 31.25
CA VAL A 847 4.25 -47.14 32.55
C VAL A 847 3.22 -47.20 33.67
N TYR A 848 3.44 -48.11 34.64
CA TYR A 848 2.54 -48.36 35.76
C TYR A 848 3.29 -48.30 37.10
N MET A 849 3.11 -47.19 37.83
CA MET A 849 3.47 -47.02 39.26
C MET A 849 4.91 -47.39 39.66
N LYS A 850 5.86 -47.43 38.72
CA LYS A 850 7.27 -47.71 38.97
C LYS A 850 8.10 -46.52 38.52
N PRO A 851 8.69 -45.75 39.44
CA PRO A 851 9.54 -44.65 39.06
C PRO A 851 10.84 -45.17 38.42
N GLY A 852 11.36 -44.44 37.43
CA GLY A 852 12.58 -44.80 36.72
C GLY A 852 12.72 -44.18 35.33
N ILE A 853 13.88 -44.42 34.72
CA ILE A 853 14.18 -44.00 33.34
C ILE A 853 13.63 -45.04 32.37
N TYR A 854 12.86 -44.60 31.39
CA TYR A 854 12.37 -45.37 30.25
C TYR A 854 13.11 -44.91 29.00
N ARG A 855 13.89 -45.80 28.38
CA ARG A 855 14.70 -45.55 27.18
C ARG A 855 14.26 -46.49 26.06
N VAL A 856 14.19 -46.00 24.82
CA VAL A 856 13.92 -46.80 23.62
C VAL A 856 14.99 -46.59 22.56
N ASP A 857 15.43 -47.68 21.95
CA ASP A 857 16.32 -47.70 20.79
C ASP A 857 15.49 -48.07 19.54
N LEU A 858 15.44 -47.18 18.56
CA LEU A 858 14.79 -47.38 17.26
C LEU A 858 15.85 -47.76 16.25
N THR A 859 15.71 -48.90 15.58
CA THR A 859 16.69 -49.37 14.59
C THR A 859 16.02 -49.66 13.25
N ASN A 860 16.60 -49.15 12.16
CA ASN A 860 16.31 -49.63 10.80
C ASN A 860 17.61 -49.94 10.06
N GLN A 861 17.52 -50.16 8.74
CA GLN A 861 18.69 -50.52 7.91
C GLN A 861 19.76 -49.42 7.85
N CYS A 862 19.41 -48.17 8.17
CA CYS A 862 20.32 -47.04 8.15
C CYS A 862 21.00 -46.75 9.50
N GLY A 863 20.45 -47.24 10.60
CA GLY A 863 21.09 -47.11 11.91
C GLY A 863 20.12 -47.13 13.08
N THR A 864 20.65 -46.82 14.27
CA THR A 864 19.91 -46.83 15.53
C THR A 864 19.89 -45.43 16.15
N TYR A 865 18.73 -44.98 16.63
CA TYR A 865 18.53 -43.76 17.41
C TYR A 865 17.93 -44.08 18.77
N SER A 866 18.36 -43.39 19.82
CA SER A 866 17.94 -43.64 21.20
C SER A 866 17.36 -42.40 21.84
N ASP A 867 16.28 -42.55 22.58
CA ASP A 867 15.75 -41.50 23.45
C ASP A 867 15.26 -42.03 24.80
N SER A 868 15.22 -41.18 25.84
CA SER A 868 14.86 -41.58 27.21
C SER A 868 14.17 -40.49 28.03
N VAL A 869 13.23 -40.88 28.88
CA VAL A 869 12.50 -40.02 29.82
C VAL A 869 12.49 -40.60 31.24
N TYR A 870 12.61 -39.78 32.27
CA TYR A 870 12.44 -40.17 33.67
C TYR A 870 11.01 -39.91 34.17
N ILE A 871 10.41 -40.91 34.81
CA ILE A 871 9.05 -40.84 35.38
C ILE A 871 9.11 -41.10 36.89
N ASP A 872 8.42 -40.28 37.68
CA ASP A 872 8.27 -40.44 39.14
C ASP A 872 6.80 -40.39 39.61
N PHE A 873 6.50 -40.84 40.84
CA PHE A 873 5.13 -40.92 41.39
C PHE A 873 5.00 -40.35 42.82
N HIS A 874 3.89 -39.67 43.11
CA HIS A 874 3.53 -39.17 44.45
C HIS A 874 2.04 -39.37 44.81
N ASN A 875 1.69 -39.23 46.10
CA ASN A 875 0.33 -39.50 46.59
C ASN A 875 -0.52 -38.21 46.62
N CYS A 876 -1.64 -38.21 45.90
CA CYS A 876 -2.38 -37.00 45.55
C CYS A 876 -3.70 -36.77 46.34
N GLN A 877 -4.05 -37.61 47.33
CA GLN A 877 -5.32 -37.46 48.07
C GLN A 877 -5.17 -37.69 49.59
N SER A 878 -5.11 -36.59 50.38
CA SER A 878 -5.54 -36.56 51.78
C SER A 878 -6.74 -35.62 51.90
N CYS A 879 -7.89 -36.14 52.32
CA CYS A 879 -9.18 -35.43 52.30
C CYS A 879 -9.66 -34.97 53.70
N VAL A 880 -8.86 -35.19 54.74
CA VAL A 880 -9.12 -34.71 56.10
C VAL A 880 -8.10 -33.63 56.44
N ASN A 881 -8.59 -32.42 56.67
CA ASN A 881 -7.79 -31.25 57.02
C ASN A 881 -8.09 -30.83 58.47
N VAL A 882 -7.05 -30.66 59.27
CA VAL A 882 -7.19 -30.55 60.73
C VAL A 882 -6.78 -29.14 61.19
N PRO A 883 -7.70 -28.35 61.78
CA PRO A 883 -7.37 -27.01 62.23
C PRO A 883 -6.33 -27.06 63.37
N ASN A 884 -5.51 -26.02 63.48
CA ASN A 884 -4.41 -25.97 64.45
C ASN A 884 -4.71 -25.07 65.66
N VAL A 885 -5.87 -24.41 65.72
CA VAL A 885 -6.31 -23.55 66.84
C VAL A 885 -7.83 -23.63 66.98
N PHE A 886 -8.35 -23.59 68.22
CA PHE A 886 -9.79 -23.42 68.48
C PHE A 886 -10.05 -22.67 69.80
N THR A 887 -11.24 -22.06 69.93
CA THR A 887 -11.62 -21.09 70.98
C THR A 887 -13.00 -21.41 71.58
N PRO A 888 -13.11 -22.31 72.57
CA PRO A 888 -14.37 -22.63 73.24
C PRO A 888 -14.84 -21.51 74.19
N ASN A 889 -15.35 -20.42 73.62
CA ASN A 889 -15.88 -19.24 74.32
C ASN A 889 -17.42 -19.11 74.21
N ALA A 890 -18.07 -20.04 73.50
CA ALA A 890 -19.51 -20.13 73.23
C ALA A 890 -20.07 -19.03 72.32
N ASP A 891 -19.26 -18.45 71.43
CA ASP A 891 -19.72 -17.50 70.40
C ASP A 891 -20.27 -18.19 69.13
N GLY A 892 -20.20 -19.51 69.06
CA GLY A 892 -20.65 -20.32 67.93
C GLY A 892 -19.58 -20.54 66.86
N MET A 893 -18.37 -19.98 67.01
CA MET A 893 -17.27 -20.07 66.05
C MET A 893 -16.07 -20.79 66.67
N ASN A 894 -15.66 -21.92 66.07
CA ASN A 894 -14.51 -22.73 66.52
C ASN A 894 -14.56 -23.13 68.01
N ASP A 895 -15.77 -23.33 68.54
CA ASP A 895 -16.00 -23.77 69.91
C ASP A 895 -15.59 -25.21 70.17
N ARG A 896 -15.35 -25.98 69.10
CA ARG A 896 -14.87 -27.36 69.16
C ARG A 896 -13.75 -27.57 68.16
N PHE A 897 -12.77 -28.36 68.57
CA PHE A 897 -11.75 -28.90 67.70
C PHE A 897 -12.31 -30.10 66.93
N THR A 898 -12.77 -29.85 65.71
CA THR A 898 -13.25 -30.84 64.72
C THR A 898 -12.40 -30.76 63.45
N PRO A 899 -11.96 -31.89 62.88
CA PRO A 899 -11.38 -31.92 61.53
C PRO A 899 -12.42 -31.55 60.46
N LEU A 900 -11.97 -30.88 59.41
CA LEU A 900 -12.72 -30.65 58.19
C LEU A 900 -12.44 -31.80 57.22
N TYR A 901 -13.46 -32.23 56.49
CA TYR A 901 -13.33 -33.32 55.54
C TYR A 901 -14.24 -33.10 54.34
N ASP A 902 -13.76 -33.48 53.16
CA ASP A 902 -14.49 -33.37 51.88
C ASP A 902 -14.73 -34.74 51.21
N CYS A 903 -14.44 -35.83 51.92
CA CYS A 903 -14.62 -37.21 51.48
C CYS A 903 -15.53 -38.02 52.39
N ASN A 904 -16.03 -39.17 51.90
CA ASN A 904 -16.79 -40.11 52.72
C ASN A 904 -15.85 -40.88 53.65
N VAL A 905 -15.68 -40.38 54.87
CA VAL A 905 -14.85 -41.02 55.89
C VAL A 905 -15.58 -42.23 56.48
N GLY A 906 -14.93 -43.40 56.37
CA GLY A 906 -15.38 -44.68 56.91
C GLY A 906 -14.98 -44.85 58.38
N LYS A 907 -14.03 -45.75 58.67
CA LYS A 907 -13.47 -45.87 60.03
C LYS A 907 -12.73 -44.59 60.39
N TYR A 908 -12.93 -44.08 61.60
CA TYR A 908 -12.29 -42.86 62.09
C TYR A 908 -12.05 -42.95 63.59
N THR A 909 -10.89 -42.47 64.04
CA THR A 909 -10.55 -42.27 65.46
C THR A 909 -9.75 -40.98 65.60
N LEU A 910 -10.17 -40.07 66.47
CA LEU A 910 -9.42 -38.90 66.93
C LEU A 910 -9.08 -39.06 68.40
N LYS A 911 -7.82 -38.82 68.76
CA LYS A 911 -7.34 -38.74 70.15
C LYS A 911 -6.60 -37.44 70.37
N VAL A 912 -6.85 -36.79 71.51
CA VAL A 912 -6.16 -35.55 71.91
C VAL A 912 -5.50 -35.75 73.27
N PHE A 913 -4.28 -35.25 73.40
CA PHE A 913 -3.41 -35.42 74.57
C PHE A 913 -2.91 -34.07 75.08
N ASN A 914 -2.86 -33.90 76.39
CA ASN A 914 -2.23 -32.73 77.01
C ASN A 914 -0.70 -32.82 76.95
N ARG A 915 -0.01 -31.75 77.37
CA ARG A 915 1.47 -31.65 77.34
C ARG A 915 2.22 -32.74 78.13
N TRP A 916 1.53 -33.47 79.00
CA TRP A 916 2.10 -34.56 79.80
C TRP A 916 1.82 -35.94 79.17
N GLY A 917 1.20 -35.99 77.98
CA GLY A 917 0.85 -37.22 77.28
C GLY A 917 -0.42 -37.90 77.80
N GLN A 918 -1.19 -37.25 78.68
CA GLN A 918 -2.48 -37.78 79.14
C GLN A 918 -3.55 -37.52 78.07
N GLN A 919 -4.30 -38.55 77.69
CA GLN A 919 -5.44 -38.43 76.78
C GLN A 919 -6.56 -37.63 77.46
N VAL A 920 -6.97 -36.53 76.84
CA VAL A 920 -8.03 -35.63 77.32
C VAL A 920 -9.32 -35.74 76.51
N PHE A 921 -9.26 -36.28 75.29
CA PHE A 921 -10.41 -36.51 74.43
C PHE A 921 -10.17 -37.69 73.48
N GLU A 922 -11.24 -38.43 73.18
CA GLU A 922 -11.27 -39.45 72.13
C GLU A 922 -12.64 -39.47 71.46
N SER A 923 -12.66 -39.58 70.14
CA SER A 923 -13.87 -39.75 69.34
C SER A 923 -13.65 -40.79 68.24
N HIS A 924 -14.69 -41.56 67.93
CA HIS A 924 -14.72 -42.48 66.79
C HIS A 924 -15.69 -42.02 65.69
N ASN A 925 -16.18 -40.78 65.80
CA ASN A 925 -17.07 -40.14 64.84
C ASN A 925 -16.47 -38.79 64.44
N ILE A 926 -16.29 -38.57 63.15
CA ILE A 926 -15.60 -37.39 62.62
C ILE A 926 -16.36 -36.08 62.88
N ALA A 927 -17.68 -36.14 63.07
CA ALA A 927 -18.49 -34.97 63.40
C ALA A 927 -18.33 -34.51 64.87
N ASP A 928 -17.77 -35.34 65.74
CA ASP A 928 -17.62 -35.04 67.17
C ASP A 928 -16.26 -34.38 67.43
N GLY A 929 -16.28 -33.15 67.94
CA GLY A 929 -15.09 -32.38 68.28
C GLY A 929 -14.89 -32.13 69.76
N TRP A 930 -13.64 -31.88 70.13
CA TRP A 930 -13.27 -31.59 71.51
C TRP A 930 -13.55 -30.13 71.88
N ASP A 931 -14.25 -29.88 72.98
CA ASP A 931 -14.65 -28.53 73.44
C ASP A 931 -13.67 -27.90 74.44
N GLY A 932 -12.47 -28.48 74.58
CA GLY A 932 -11.46 -27.99 75.53
C GLY A 932 -11.77 -28.34 76.99
N ARG A 933 -12.66 -29.30 77.26
CA ARG A 933 -12.97 -29.82 78.61
C ARG A 933 -12.59 -31.30 78.75
N MET A 934 -12.31 -31.72 79.98
CA MET A 934 -12.18 -33.13 80.36
C MET A 934 -13.05 -33.36 81.60
N GLU A 935 -13.99 -34.29 81.52
CA GLU A 935 -14.98 -34.57 82.59
C GLU A 935 -15.73 -33.29 83.05
N GLY A 936 -16.06 -32.40 82.11
CA GLY A 936 -16.76 -31.13 82.38
C GLY A 936 -15.88 -29.99 82.90
N LYS A 937 -14.64 -30.27 83.31
CA LYS A 937 -13.68 -29.26 83.78
C LYS A 937 -12.88 -28.67 82.61
N GLN A 938 -12.77 -27.35 82.61
CA GLN A 938 -11.97 -26.61 81.63
C GLN A 938 -10.50 -27.03 81.69
N GLN A 939 -9.95 -27.41 80.54
CA GLN A 939 -8.52 -27.71 80.42
C GLN A 939 -7.72 -26.41 80.27
N GLU A 940 -6.42 -26.48 80.61
CA GLU A 940 -5.49 -25.35 80.57
C GLU A 940 -5.26 -24.85 79.13
N LEU A 941 -5.08 -23.54 78.96
CA LEU A 941 -4.72 -22.97 77.67
C LEU A 941 -3.31 -23.43 77.26
N GLY A 942 -3.13 -23.70 75.97
CA GLY A 942 -1.84 -24.14 75.42
C GLY A 942 -1.98 -25.20 74.33
N THR A 943 -0.85 -25.81 73.98
CA THR A 943 -0.76 -26.76 72.87
C THR A 943 -1.06 -28.19 73.33
N TYR A 944 -1.91 -28.87 72.57
CA TYR A 944 -2.31 -30.26 72.74
C TYR A 944 -1.89 -31.06 71.50
N ALA A 945 -1.37 -32.26 71.70
CA ALA A 945 -1.06 -33.16 70.60
C ALA A 945 -2.32 -33.92 70.21
N TRP A 946 -2.53 -34.15 68.91
CA TRP A 946 -3.62 -34.97 68.43
C TRP A 946 -3.13 -36.00 67.43
N TRP A 947 -3.87 -37.10 67.36
CA TRP A 947 -3.66 -38.17 66.39
C TRP A 947 -5.02 -38.60 65.85
N ILE A 948 -5.12 -38.66 64.52
CA ILE A 948 -6.28 -39.11 63.78
C ILE A 948 -5.88 -40.32 62.96
N GLU A 949 -6.68 -41.37 63.02
CA GLU A 949 -6.59 -42.53 62.14
C GLU A 949 -7.92 -42.67 61.40
N TYR A 950 -7.91 -42.73 60.07
CA TYR A 950 -9.15 -42.88 59.29
C TYR A 950 -8.97 -43.68 57.99
N ALA A 951 -10.07 -44.21 57.44
CA ALA A 951 -10.12 -44.81 56.11
C ALA A 951 -11.16 -44.08 55.24
N ASN A 952 -10.84 -43.84 53.97
CA ASN A 952 -11.84 -43.39 53.01
C ASN A 952 -12.72 -44.60 52.61
N MET A 953 -14.05 -44.45 52.56
CA MET A 953 -14.96 -45.53 52.15
C MET A 953 -14.70 -45.99 50.71
N ASP A 954 -14.13 -45.14 49.85
CA ASP A 954 -13.78 -45.51 48.47
C ASP A 954 -12.54 -46.43 48.42
N MET A 955 -11.74 -46.47 49.49
CA MET A 955 -10.57 -47.33 49.66
C MET A 955 -10.49 -47.86 51.10
N PRO A 956 -11.42 -48.75 51.53
CA PRO A 956 -11.62 -49.10 52.93
C PRO A 956 -10.47 -49.91 53.55
N ASP A 957 -9.58 -50.47 52.72
CA ASP A 957 -8.40 -51.24 53.13
C ASP A 957 -7.15 -50.37 53.35
N VAL A 958 -7.21 -49.07 53.04
CA VAL A 958 -6.09 -48.13 53.22
C VAL A 958 -6.39 -47.23 54.43
N MET A 959 -5.57 -47.36 55.47
CA MET A 959 -5.63 -46.54 56.69
C MET A 959 -4.69 -45.34 56.56
N TYR A 960 -5.19 -44.16 56.91
CA TYR A 960 -4.47 -42.90 56.93
C TYR A 960 -4.23 -42.46 58.37
N ASP A 961 -2.97 -42.13 58.69
CA ASP A 961 -2.53 -41.65 60.00
C ASP A 961 -2.10 -40.19 59.94
N LEU A 962 -2.83 -39.31 60.62
CA LEU A 962 -2.51 -37.88 60.74
C LEU A 962 -2.14 -37.55 62.18
N LYS A 963 -1.06 -36.79 62.38
CA LYS A 963 -0.60 -36.34 63.70
C LYS A 963 -0.28 -34.86 63.64
N GLY A 964 -0.58 -34.15 64.72
CA GLY A 964 -0.25 -32.74 64.80
C GLY A 964 -0.52 -32.17 66.17
N TYR A 965 -0.58 -30.84 66.22
CA TYR A 965 -0.85 -30.10 67.43
C TYR A 965 -2.00 -29.12 67.19
N VAL A 966 -2.79 -28.88 68.24
CA VAL A 966 -3.82 -27.85 68.28
C VAL A 966 -3.59 -26.96 69.49
N ILE A 967 -3.77 -25.65 69.32
CA ILE A 967 -3.67 -24.69 70.41
C ILE A 967 -5.09 -24.39 70.92
N LEU A 968 -5.31 -24.64 72.20
CA LEU A 968 -6.52 -24.26 72.91
C LEU A 968 -6.37 -22.83 73.45
N LEU A 969 -7.22 -21.92 72.96
CA LEU A 969 -7.34 -20.52 73.37
C LEU A 969 -8.75 -20.28 73.95
N ARG A 970 -9.01 -19.19 74.69
CA ARG A 970 -10.37 -18.82 75.11
C ARG A 970 -10.54 -17.31 75.12
#